data_AF-A0A858ZVR6-F1
#
_entry.id   AF-A0A858ZVR6-F1
#
_cell.length_a   1.000
_cell.length_b   1.000
_cell.length_c   1.000
_cell.angle_alpha   90.00
_cell.angle_beta   90.00
_cell.angle_gamma   90.00
#
_symmetry.space_group_name_H-M   'P 1'
#
loop_
_entity.id
_entity.type
_entity.pdbx_description
1 polymer ?
#
loop_
_entity_poly.entity_id
_entity_poly.type
_entity_poly.pdbx_seq_one_letter_code
_entity_poly.pdbx_strand_id
1 'polypeptide(L)'
;MHVSWQQLRSVTLAQAIEHADGERTLVSQTEWDEATRQAVEAARGRGVQRVGVADVVLDRAAAIVARAAGRDATVAALQQPGAFTRWLARGLPLAALLLGLALDRIANAHRVDLLSPPLLAVLGWNIAIYALLLWRAWRRPGKERGLLAPLQHWVLRRQLPGGRAARRGLAARIAAGFYARWSALTLERFAQQAACVLHLCAAAWAAGIALSLLLRGLVVSYRFGWESTFLDAGQVHAIVSLLFAPLTLLFGLAPFSLADIAATQNFAGEGAAGSRWVWMYVGLLALVVVVPRLLLAAWAGWRQARLARQCTLDVQGSGFDTLRQALPGDLVLGLLCAAPAQEQALRTLLALHADHGAVASAQGDRLRLVQPEGAAAATPADAVVAWGDGPVPQAPPAWRQAPVLALGSTEFGPSWVQDGVLFERLAALLPAQRHALARLGQAWQARNEALFTQSLQALAGHLHACAALVGAGQGAARYATLLQELDATLSDLHGHGAAALPSPMQLPPPASPTPPPQTRTGDGTALAMGTSAGAAAGAAAGAKVGALIDVGTGGMTLGVGTALGALLGGTTAWALRTLQKKGEKKGDTDELLRHMTEAACTRYLVLSHLGRVPAQQADDLGARWHAEVTGTVAAHWPQLTAALQAPAPPVDPLQPLLQAMLRGILQRSVARAA
;
A
#
# COMPACT_ATOMS: atom_id res chain seq x y z
N MET A 1 6.54 6.24 -14.78
CA MET A 1 6.02 7.60 -14.51
C MET A 1 7.10 8.63 -14.87
N HIS A 2 6.78 9.69 -15.62
CA HIS A 2 7.73 10.78 -15.87
C HIS A 2 7.82 11.70 -14.66
N VAL A 3 9.04 12.06 -14.26
CA VAL A 3 9.28 12.90 -13.08
C VAL A 3 10.35 13.95 -13.37
N SER A 4 10.26 15.08 -12.67
CA SER A 4 11.33 16.07 -12.69
C SER A 4 12.57 15.54 -11.96
N TRP A 5 13.73 16.14 -12.26
CA TRP A 5 14.98 15.79 -11.58
C TRP A 5 14.92 15.96 -10.06
N GLN A 6 14.25 17.02 -9.60
CA GLN A 6 14.08 17.29 -8.18
C GLN A 6 13.13 16.28 -7.54
N GLN A 7 12.04 15.93 -8.22
CA GLN A 7 11.11 14.89 -7.77
C GLN A 7 11.81 13.53 -7.63
N LEU A 8 12.61 13.12 -8.62
CA LEU A 8 13.39 11.87 -8.55
C LEU A 8 14.34 11.87 -7.35
N ARG A 9 14.99 13.01 -7.09
CA ARG A 9 15.90 13.19 -5.95
C ARG A 9 15.16 13.05 -4.62
N SER A 10 14.01 13.71 -4.48
CA SER A 10 13.18 13.62 -3.28
C SER A 10 12.68 12.20 -3.04
N VAL A 11 12.20 11.50 -4.07
CA VAL A 11 11.77 10.09 -3.95
C VAL A 11 12.93 9.19 -3.53
N THR A 12 14.10 9.34 -4.16
CA THR A 12 15.29 8.54 -3.81
C THR A 12 15.75 8.80 -2.37
N LEU A 13 15.65 10.05 -1.90
CA LEU A 13 15.99 10.43 -0.54
C LEU A 13 14.97 9.90 0.47
N ALA A 14 13.66 10.01 0.20
CA ALA A 14 12.61 9.45 1.03
C ALA A 14 12.79 7.93 1.20
N GLN A 15 13.09 7.22 0.11
CA GLN A 15 13.38 5.79 0.13
C GLN A 15 14.65 5.43 0.92
N ALA A 16 15.65 6.32 0.95
CA ALA A 16 16.85 6.13 1.76
C ALA A 16 16.57 6.35 3.26
N ILE A 17 15.73 7.33 3.59
CA ILE A 17 15.24 7.57 4.96
C ILE A 17 14.44 6.37 5.45
N GLU A 18 13.46 5.91 4.67
CA GLU A 18 12.59 4.77 5.00
C GLU A 18 13.37 3.50 5.31
N HIS A 19 14.50 3.28 4.63
CA HIS A 19 15.34 2.09 4.84
C HIS A 19 16.37 2.24 5.97
N ALA A 20 16.89 3.45 6.20
CA ALA A 20 17.97 3.67 7.18
C ALA A 20 17.45 4.04 8.58
N ASP A 21 16.27 4.64 8.68
CA ASP A 21 15.59 5.04 9.92
C ASP A 21 14.56 3.98 10.36
N GLY A 22 15.03 2.75 10.59
CA GLY A 22 14.16 1.64 11.03
C GLY A 22 13.49 1.88 12.39
N GLU A 23 14.16 2.63 13.27
CA GLU A 23 13.64 3.03 14.59
C GLU A 23 12.70 4.24 14.53
N ARG A 24 12.49 4.84 13.36
CA ARG A 24 11.59 6.01 13.13
C ARG A 24 11.93 7.21 14.03
N THR A 25 13.22 7.45 14.23
CA THR A 25 13.74 8.50 15.11
C THR A 25 13.70 9.88 14.47
N LEU A 26 13.89 9.98 13.15
CA LEU A 26 13.92 11.25 12.42
C LEU A 26 12.52 11.66 11.96
N VAL A 27 11.75 10.69 11.49
CA VAL A 27 10.35 10.86 11.10
C VAL A 27 9.55 9.72 11.72
N SER A 28 8.64 10.06 12.65
CA SER A 28 7.88 9.07 13.40
C SER A 28 6.95 8.27 12.49
N GLN A 29 6.52 7.08 12.91
CA GLN A 29 5.55 6.29 12.15
C GLN A 29 4.25 7.06 11.91
N THR A 30 3.78 7.82 12.91
CA THR A 30 2.59 8.66 12.79
C THR A 30 2.73 9.74 11.70
N GLU A 31 3.91 10.32 11.52
CA GLU A 31 4.18 11.29 10.46
C GLU A 31 4.24 10.63 9.07
N TRP A 32 4.73 9.40 8.99
CA TRP A 32 4.69 8.61 7.77
C TRP A 32 3.26 8.26 7.35
N ASP A 33 2.43 7.87 8.32
CA ASP A 33 1.02 7.55 8.09
C ASP A 33 0.24 8.81 7.70
N GLU A 34 0.49 9.93 8.38
CA GLU A 34 -0.12 11.23 8.07
C GLU A 34 0.27 11.72 6.68
N ALA A 35 1.56 11.67 6.31
CA ALA A 35 2.00 12.03 4.97
C ALA A 35 1.38 11.15 3.88
N THR A 36 1.16 9.87 4.18
CA THR A 36 0.49 8.94 3.26
C THR A 36 -1.00 9.27 3.14
N ARG A 37 -1.68 9.52 4.27
CA ARG A 37 -3.10 9.91 4.29
C ARG A 37 -3.35 11.21 3.52
N GLN A 38 -2.55 12.24 3.77
CA GLN A 38 -2.64 13.52 3.04
C GLN A 38 -2.43 13.35 1.54
N ALA A 39 -1.48 12.51 1.12
CA ALA A 39 -1.25 12.22 -0.29
C ALA A 39 -2.42 11.46 -0.93
N VAL A 40 -3.02 10.50 -0.21
CA VAL A 40 -4.21 9.76 -0.64
C VAL A 40 -5.42 10.70 -0.77
N GLU A 41 -5.65 11.58 0.21
CA GLU A 41 -6.72 12.57 0.18
C GLU A 41 -6.54 13.54 -0.99
N ALA A 42 -5.32 14.02 -1.23
CA ALA A 42 -5.00 14.85 -2.39
C ALA A 42 -5.27 14.12 -3.72
N ALA A 43 -4.93 12.82 -3.81
CA ALA A 43 -5.23 12.00 -4.98
C ALA A 43 -6.75 11.85 -5.20
N ARG A 44 -7.51 11.57 -4.16
CA ARG A 44 -8.98 11.49 -4.22
C ARG A 44 -9.62 12.83 -4.58
N GLY A 45 -9.08 13.95 -4.07
CA GLY A 45 -9.50 15.31 -4.43
C GLY A 45 -9.28 15.63 -5.92
N ARG A 46 -8.30 14.99 -6.57
CA ARG A 46 -8.10 15.04 -8.03
C ARG A 46 -9.03 14.11 -8.82
N GLY A 47 -9.94 13.41 -8.16
CA GLY A 47 -10.90 12.48 -8.78
C GLY A 47 -10.38 11.05 -8.97
N VAL A 48 -9.21 10.70 -8.41
CA VAL A 48 -8.67 9.34 -8.50
C VAL A 48 -9.49 8.42 -7.58
N GLN A 49 -10.24 7.49 -8.18
CA GLN A 49 -11.09 6.54 -7.45
C GLN A 49 -10.29 5.41 -6.79
N ARG A 50 -9.29 4.86 -7.50
CA ARG A 50 -8.39 3.81 -7.00
C ARG A 50 -6.98 4.37 -6.89
N VAL A 51 -6.54 4.63 -5.67
CA VAL A 51 -5.26 5.31 -5.42
C VAL A 51 -4.10 4.32 -5.54
N GLY A 52 -3.18 4.60 -6.46
CA GLY A 52 -1.96 3.82 -6.66
C GLY A 52 -0.69 4.53 -6.17
N VAL A 53 0.44 3.81 -6.21
CA VAL A 53 1.76 4.35 -5.84
C VAL A 53 2.11 5.59 -6.67
N ALA A 54 1.81 5.59 -7.97
CA ALA A 54 2.12 6.71 -8.86
C ALA A 54 1.41 8.01 -8.44
N ASP A 55 0.23 7.91 -7.82
CA ASP A 55 -0.61 9.05 -7.47
C ASP A 55 -0.14 9.75 -6.18
N VAL A 56 0.57 9.02 -5.31
CA VAL A 56 0.90 9.48 -3.95
C VAL A 56 2.41 9.62 -3.69
N VAL A 57 3.25 8.93 -4.47
CA VAL A 57 4.68 8.80 -4.17
C VAL A 57 5.41 10.14 -4.13
N LEU A 58 5.03 11.07 -5.01
CA LEU A 58 5.66 12.39 -5.09
C LEU A 58 5.29 13.26 -3.88
N ASP A 59 4.00 13.35 -3.58
CA ASP A 59 3.46 14.17 -2.49
C ASP A 59 3.96 13.62 -1.13
N ARG A 60 3.89 12.30 -0.94
CA ARG A 60 4.45 11.61 0.25
C ARG A 60 5.95 11.87 0.38
N ALA A 61 6.74 11.64 -0.69
CA ALA A 61 8.19 11.80 -0.62
C ALA A 61 8.59 13.25 -0.29
N ALA A 62 7.94 14.23 -0.91
CA ALA A 62 8.20 15.64 -0.63
C ALA A 62 7.90 15.99 0.85
N ALA A 63 6.76 15.55 1.37
CA ALA A 63 6.35 15.83 2.75
C ALA A 63 7.30 15.19 3.78
N ILE A 64 7.76 13.97 3.54
CA ILE A 64 8.73 13.28 4.41
C ILE A 64 10.10 13.94 4.38
N VAL A 65 10.58 14.24 3.17
CA VAL A 65 11.89 14.86 2.97
C VAL A 65 11.92 16.27 3.57
N ALA A 66 10.81 17.01 3.52
CA ALA A 66 10.66 18.31 4.20
C ALA A 66 10.75 18.18 5.73
N ARG A 67 10.01 17.24 6.34
CA ARG A 67 10.06 16.98 7.80
C ARG A 67 11.46 16.57 8.25
N ALA A 68 12.08 15.63 7.53
CA ALA A 68 13.42 15.12 7.83
C ALA A 68 14.50 16.22 7.69
N ALA A 69 14.42 17.06 6.66
CA ALA A 69 15.35 18.16 6.46
C ALA A 69 15.18 19.30 7.50
N GLY A 70 13.98 19.48 8.05
CA GLY A 70 13.76 20.40 9.16
C GLY A 70 14.47 19.99 10.46
N ARG A 71 14.81 18.70 10.61
CA ARG A 71 15.43 18.13 11.81
C ARG A 71 16.91 17.81 11.66
N ASP A 72 17.36 17.51 10.44
CA ASP A 72 18.75 17.14 10.18
C ASP A 72 19.33 17.94 8.99
N ALA A 73 20.39 18.71 9.28
CA ALA A 73 21.07 19.55 8.29
C ALA A 73 21.78 18.75 7.19
N THR A 74 22.21 17.51 7.48
CA THR A 74 22.79 16.61 6.47
C THR A 74 21.71 16.20 5.47
N VAL A 75 20.51 15.85 5.93
CA VAL A 75 19.36 15.53 5.06
C VAL A 75 18.94 16.74 4.25
N ALA A 76 18.92 17.93 4.85
CA ALA A 76 18.68 19.19 4.12
C ALA A 76 19.72 19.43 3.02
N ALA A 77 21.01 19.21 3.31
CA ALA A 77 22.09 19.33 2.32
C ALA A 77 21.95 18.33 1.18
N LEU A 78 21.45 17.12 1.44
CA LEU A 78 21.19 16.12 0.40
C LEU A 78 20.06 16.52 -0.55
N GLN A 79 19.13 17.41 -0.21
CA GLN A 79 18.14 17.88 -1.18
C GLN A 79 18.76 18.77 -2.27
N GLN A 80 19.82 19.50 -1.91
CA GLN A 80 20.43 20.47 -2.81
C GLN A 80 21.50 19.81 -3.71
N PRO A 81 21.58 20.17 -5.00
CA PRO A 81 22.71 19.77 -5.83
C PRO A 81 23.99 20.43 -5.31
N GLY A 82 24.97 19.59 -4.96
CA GLY A 82 26.20 20.03 -4.29
C GLY A 82 26.91 21.16 -5.04
N ALA A 83 27.06 22.32 -4.39
CA ALA A 83 27.71 23.51 -4.94
C ALA A 83 29.13 23.22 -5.45
N PHE A 84 29.85 22.31 -4.78
CA PHE A 84 31.17 21.85 -5.17
C PHE A 84 31.22 21.30 -6.61
N THR A 85 30.21 20.54 -7.04
CA THR A 85 30.19 19.97 -8.40
C THR A 85 30.00 21.04 -9.47
N ARG A 86 29.20 22.08 -9.17
CA ARG A 86 29.02 23.26 -10.04
C ARG A 86 30.29 24.10 -10.11
N TRP A 87 30.94 24.31 -8.97
CA TRP A 87 32.21 25.04 -8.89
C TRP A 87 33.30 24.29 -9.66
N LEU A 88 33.43 22.98 -9.46
CA LEU A 88 34.40 22.16 -10.19
C LEU A 88 34.15 22.20 -11.71
N ALA A 89 32.90 22.08 -12.15
CA ALA A 89 32.56 22.11 -13.57
C ALA A 89 32.92 23.44 -14.28
N ARG A 90 32.96 24.55 -13.55
CA ARG A 90 33.32 25.88 -14.09
C ARG A 90 34.79 26.26 -13.82
N GLY A 91 35.30 25.90 -12.65
CA GLY A 91 36.64 26.23 -12.19
C GLY A 91 37.72 25.42 -12.87
N LEU A 92 37.47 24.13 -13.17
CA LEU A 92 38.48 23.27 -13.80
C LEU A 92 38.87 23.74 -15.22
N PRO A 93 37.92 24.09 -16.11
CA PRO A 93 38.27 24.64 -17.42
C PRO A 93 38.99 25.99 -17.34
N LEU A 94 38.60 26.87 -16.40
CA LEU A 94 39.28 28.14 -16.18
C LEU A 94 40.72 27.92 -15.69
N ALA A 95 40.92 27.01 -14.75
CA ALA A 95 42.25 26.63 -14.29
C ALA A 95 43.09 26.05 -15.43
N ALA A 96 42.50 25.21 -16.29
CA ALA A 96 43.18 24.67 -17.47
C ALA A 96 43.59 25.76 -18.48
N LEU A 97 42.75 26.76 -18.70
CA LEU A 97 43.07 27.95 -19.52
C LEU A 97 44.28 28.69 -18.96
N LEU A 98 44.26 29.00 -17.65
CA LEU A 98 45.33 29.72 -16.97
C LEU A 98 46.64 28.92 -16.95
N LEU A 99 46.57 27.61 -16.75
CA LEU A 99 47.73 26.72 -16.83
C LEU A 99 48.30 26.68 -18.26
N GLY A 100 47.46 26.65 -19.29
CA GLY A 100 47.90 26.77 -20.69
C GLY A 100 48.61 28.08 -20.98
N LEU A 101 48.06 29.18 -20.47
CA LEU A 101 48.66 30.50 -20.59
C LEU A 101 50.03 30.57 -19.90
N ALA A 102 50.17 29.94 -18.73
CA ALA A 102 51.39 29.93 -17.94
C ALA A 102 52.48 28.98 -18.47
N LEU A 103 52.11 27.92 -19.19
CA LEU A 103 53.03 26.86 -19.63
C LEU A 103 54.20 27.39 -20.47
N ASP A 104 53.94 28.39 -21.30
CA ASP A 104 54.94 29.01 -22.19
C ASP A 104 55.97 29.89 -21.44
N ARG A 105 55.76 30.20 -20.14
CA ARG A 105 56.75 30.93 -19.34
C ARG A 105 57.89 30.06 -18.82
N ILE A 106 57.78 28.73 -18.94
CA ILE A 106 58.70 27.76 -18.31
C ILE A 106 59.76 27.23 -19.31
N ALA A 107 59.55 27.38 -20.63
CA ALA A 107 60.49 26.97 -21.67
C ALA A 107 61.18 28.20 -22.31
N ASN A 108 62.52 28.27 -22.20
CA ASN A 108 63.47 29.23 -22.80
C ASN A 108 62.93 30.55 -23.40
N ALA A 109 63.23 31.67 -22.73
CA ALA A 109 62.63 32.99 -22.94
C ALA A 109 62.80 33.67 -24.33
N HIS A 110 63.63 33.16 -25.25
CA HIS A 110 64.02 33.87 -26.49
C HIS A 110 63.96 33.05 -27.79
N ARG A 111 63.54 31.76 -27.77
CA ARG A 111 63.56 30.88 -28.96
C ARG A 111 62.27 30.08 -29.06
N VAL A 112 61.61 30.12 -30.21
CA VAL A 112 60.43 29.29 -30.51
C VAL A 112 60.83 28.25 -31.54
N ASP A 113 60.81 26.98 -31.13
CA ASP A 113 61.15 25.85 -31.99
C ASP A 113 60.00 25.56 -32.98
N LEU A 114 60.35 25.45 -34.26
CA LEU A 114 59.45 25.04 -35.34
C LEU A 114 58.78 23.69 -35.02
N LEU A 115 59.50 22.76 -34.41
CA LEU A 115 58.99 21.44 -34.02
C LEU A 115 58.85 21.31 -32.50
N SER A 116 58.31 22.34 -31.84
CA SER A 116 58.21 22.36 -30.38
C SER A 116 57.60 21.04 -29.82
N PRO A 117 58.41 20.25 -29.08
CA PRO A 117 57.94 18.96 -28.56
C PRO A 117 56.67 19.06 -27.70
N PRO A 118 56.47 20.11 -26.88
CA PRO A 118 55.23 20.28 -26.12
C PRO A 118 53.97 20.42 -27.00
N LEU A 119 54.02 21.19 -28.10
CA LEU A 119 52.85 21.36 -28.97
C LEU A 119 52.55 20.08 -29.75
N LEU A 120 53.58 19.40 -30.25
CA LEU A 120 53.44 18.12 -30.93
C LEU A 120 52.86 17.04 -30.00
N ALA A 121 53.29 17.02 -28.73
CA ALA A 121 52.72 16.11 -27.73
C ALA A 121 51.24 16.38 -27.47
N VAL A 122 50.83 17.64 -27.35
CA VAL A 122 49.40 18.02 -27.21
C VAL A 122 48.59 17.58 -28.43
N LEU A 123 49.11 17.79 -29.63
CA LEU A 123 48.43 17.41 -30.88
C LEU A 123 48.30 15.89 -31.00
N GLY A 124 49.40 15.16 -30.82
CA GLY A 124 49.45 13.70 -30.88
C GLY A 124 48.54 13.04 -29.84
N TRP A 125 48.52 13.56 -28.60
CA TRP A 125 47.61 13.09 -27.57
C TRP A 125 46.14 13.28 -27.95
N ASN A 126 45.79 14.42 -28.55
CA ASN A 126 44.41 14.66 -29.00
C ASN A 126 44.00 13.68 -30.10
N ILE A 127 44.85 13.45 -31.10
CA ILE A 127 44.63 12.47 -32.17
C ILE A 127 44.43 11.06 -31.58
N ALA A 128 45.28 10.65 -30.62
CA ALA A 128 45.15 9.36 -29.94
C ALA A 128 43.81 9.22 -29.20
N ILE A 129 43.35 10.27 -28.51
CA ILE A 129 42.04 10.27 -27.84
C ILE A 129 40.89 10.19 -28.86
N TYR A 130 40.98 10.86 -30.01
CA TYR A 130 39.95 10.75 -31.04
C TYR A 130 39.89 9.35 -31.64
N ALA A 131 41.05 8.73 -31.91
CA ALA A 131 41.13 7.34 -32.34
C ALA A 131 40.50 6.39 -31.31
N LEU A 132 40.78 6.58 -30.01
CA LEU A 132 40.17 5.80 -28.93
C LEU A 132 38.65 5.97 -28.87
N LEU A 133 38.14 7.20 -29.01
CA LEU A 133 36.70 7.48 -29.00
C LEU A 133 36.01 6.83 -30.21
N LEU A 134 36.63 6.92 -31.40
CA LEU A 134 36.11 6.30 -32.62
C LEU A 134 36.08 4.76 -32.50
N TRP A 135 37.15 4.17 -31.96
CA TRP A 135 37.24 2.74 -31.69
C TRP A 135 36.14 2.27 -30.71
N ARG A 136 35.90 3.03 -29.64
CA ARG A 136 34.82 2.74 -28.68
C ARG A 136 33.43 2.90 -29.30
N ALA A 137 33.24 3.86 -30.21
CA ALA A 137 31.98 4.04 -30.92
C ALA A 137 31.69 2.90 -31.91
N TRP A 138 32.74 2.31 -32.51
CA TRP A 138 32.62 1.17 -33.41
C TRP A 138 32.31 -0.14 -32.67
N ARG A 139 32.86 -0.33 -31.46
CA ARG A 139 32.56 -1.52 -30.66
C ARG A 139 31.10 -1.51 -30.21
N ARG A 140 30.40 -2.64 -30.38
CA ARG A 140 29.03 -2.80 -29.86
C ARG A 140 29.03 -2.55 -28.34
N PRO A 141 27.99 -1.90 -27.80
CA PRO A 141 27.87 -1.70 -26.36
C PRO A 141 27.76 -3.06 -25.67
N GLY A 142 28.88 -3.57 -25.16
CA GLY A 142 28.93 -4.69 -24.23
C GLY A 142 28.73 -4.21 -22.79
N LYS A 143 28.45 -5.14 -21.87
CA LYS A 143 28.48 -4.93 -20.41
C LYS A 143 29.92 -4.63 -19.93
N GLU A 144 30.57 -3.60 -20.43
CA GLU A 144 31.79 -3.10 -19.82
C GLU A 144 31.41 -2.35 -18.55
N ARG A 145 31.65 -2.97 -17.40
CA ARG A 145 31.59 -2.32 -16.09
C ARG A 145 32.53 -1.11 -16.16
N GLY A 146 31.95 0.09 -16.22
CA GLY A 146 32.70 1.31 -16.44
C GLY A 146 33.86 1.46 -15.46
N LEU A 147 35.08 1.61 -16.00
CA LEU A 147 36.31 1.91 -15.24
C LEU A 147 36.15 3.12 -14.28
N LEU A 148 35.14 3.96 -14.52
CA LEU A 148 34.81 5.14 -13.72
C LEU A 148 33.84 4.87 -12.55
N ALA A 149 33.22 3.69 -12.48
CA ALA A 149 32.33 3.31 -11.37
C ALA A 149 33.01 3.39 -9.99
N PRO A 150 34.24 2.87 -9.77
CA PRO A 150 34.93 3.01 -8.48
C PRO A 150 35.32 4.46 -8.17
N LEU A 151 35.72 5.25 -9.17
CA LEU A 151 36.04 6.67 -9.02
C LEU A 151 34.79 7.48 -8.62
N GLN A 152 33.64 7.17 -9.23
CA GLN A 152 32.37 7.80 -8.86
C GLN A 152 31.94 7.40 -7.44
N HIS A 153 32.09 6.13 -7.09
CA HIS A 153 31.81 5.64 -5.73
C HIS A 153 32.73 6.32 -4.70
N TRP A 154 33.99 6.60 -5.06
CA TRP A 154 34.95 7.32 -4.22
C TRP A 154 34.62 8.82 -4.08
N VAL A 155 34.27 9.51 -5.18
CA VAL A 155 33.87 10.92 -5.17
C VAL A 155 32.57 11.11 -4.39
N LEU A 156 31.57 10.26 -4.61
CA LEU A 156 30.30 10.29 -3.87
C LEU A 156 30.51 9.93 -2.38
N ARG A 157 31.41 8.99 -2.06
CA ARG A 157 31.81 8.70 -0.68
C ARG A 157 32.51 9.88 0.01
N ARG A 158 33.25 10.71 -0.72
CA ARG A 158 33.90 11.92 -0.20
C ARG A 158 32.96 13.12 -0.04
N GLN A 159 31.77 13.08 -0.65
CA GLN A 159 30.72 14.08 -0.44
C GLN A 159 29.88 13.83 0.82
N LEU A 160 30.16 12.75 1.58
CA LEU A 160 29.64 12.57 2.93
C LEU A 160 30.42 13.48 3.92
N PRO A 161 29.77 14.45 4.58
CA PRO A 161 30.39 15.18 5.66
C PRO A 161 30.65 14.24 6.86
N GLY A 162 31.86 14.25 7.44
CA GLY A 162 32.10 13.68 8.76
C GLY A 162 33.16 12.56 8.86
N GLY A 163 33.84 12.53 10.02
CA GLY A 163 34.87 11.55 10.38
C GLY A 163 34.34 10.12 10.61
N ARG A 164 35.24 9.17 10.93
CA ARG A 164 34.92 7.73 11.07
C ARG A 164 33.79 7.42 12.08
N ALA A 165 33.60 8.25 13.12
CA ALA A 165 32.49 8.12 14.08
C ALA A 165 31.15 8.64 13.53
N ALA A 166 31.15 9.77 12.81
CA ALA A 166 29.95 10.31 12.14
C ALA A 166 29.39 9.34 11.08
N ARG A 167 30.25 8.49 10.49
CA ARG A 167 29.85 7.44 9.54
C ARG A 167 28.96 6.33 10.13
N ARG A 168 28.84 6.23 11.45
CA ARG A 168 27.95 5.27 12.13
C ARG A 168 26.58 5.85 12.49
N GLY A 169 26.42 7.17 12.45
CA GLY A 169 25.16 7.86 12.77
C GLY A 169 24.10 7.67 11.68
N LEU A 170 22.83 7.85 12.05
CA LEU A 170 21.68 7.70 11.16
C LEU A 170 21.80 8.54 9.88
N ALA A 171 22.18 9.81 10.01
CA ALA A 171 22.36 10.73 8.88
C ALA A 171 23.38 10.20 7.85
N ALA A 172 24.47 9.58 8.30
CA ALA A 172 25.47 9.00 7.40
C ALA A 172 24.97 7.73 6.71
N ARG A 173 24.15 6.90 7.39
CA ARG A 173 23.49 5.76 6.76
C ARG A 173 22.48 6.20 5.70
N ILE A 174 21.69 7.24 5.99
CA ILE A 174 20.77 7.86 5.02
C ILE A 174 21.55 8.38 3.82
N ALA A 175 22.62 9.16 4.04
CA ALA A 175 23.45 9.69 2.97
C ALA A 175 24.10 8.59 2.12
N ALA A 176 24.62 7.54 2.74
CA ALA A 176 25.20 6.40 2.03
C ALA A 176 24.16 5.65 1.19
N GLY A 177 22.98 5.37 1.76
CA GLY A 177 21.87 4.73 1.05
C GLY A 177 21.35 5.59 -0.11
N PHE A 178 21.24 6.90 0.10
CA PHE A 178 20.87 7.87 -0.93
C PHE A 178 21.88 7.85 -2.08
N TYR A 179 23.18 8.03 -1.80
CA TYR A 179 24.19 8.07 -2.85
C TYR A 179 24.32 6.75 -3.61
N ALA A 180 24.14 5.61 -2.95
CA ALA A 180 24.12 4.31 -3.63
C ALA A 180 23.01 4.25 -4.69
N ARG A 181 21.77 4.55 -4.30
CA ARG A 181 20.60 4.53 -5.22
C ARG A 181 20.69 5.64 -6.27
N TRP A 182 21.05 6.84 -5.85
CA TRP A 182 21.22 7.98 -6.73
C TRP A 182 22.29 7.74 -7.80
N SER A 183 23.43 7.13 -7.43
CA SER A 183 24.49 6.81 -8.40
C SER A 183 24.05 5.81 -9.45
N ALA A 184 23.26 4.79 -9.06
CA ALA A 184 22.74 3.79 -9.98
C ALA A 184 21.80 4.41 -11.02
N LEU A 185 20.96 5.36 -10.61
CA LEU A 185 20.01 6.06 -11.49
C LEU A 185 20.67 7.15 -12.35
N THR A 186 21.81 7.70 -11.93
CA THR A 186 22.39 8.92 -12.52
C THR A 186 23.78 8.73 -13.14
N LEU A 187 24.27 7.49 -13.19
CA LEU A 187 25.58 7.11 -13.74
C LEU A 187 25.82 7.68 -15.14
N GLU A 188 24.90 7.44 -16.06
CA GLU A 188 25.05 7.88 -17.46
C GLU A 188 25.11 9.40 -17.58
N ARG A 189 24.25 10.10 -16.85
CA ARG A 189 24.24 11.56 -16.82
C ARG A 189 25.55 12.11 -16.25
N PHE A 190 26.03 11.54 -15.15
CA PHE A 190 27.28 11.95 -14.53
C PHE A 190 28.47 11.72 -15.47
N ALA A 191 28.48 10.60 -16.19
CA ALA A 191 29.51 10.32 -17.20
C ALA A 191 29.51 11.36 -18.33
N GLN A 192 28.34 11.78 -18.82
CA GLN A 192 28.25 12.85 -19.82
C GLN A 192 28.69 14.21 -19.27
N GLN A 193 28.35 14.52 -18.01
CA GLN A 193 28.81 15.74 -17.35
C GLN A 193 30.34 15.77 -17.20
N ALA A 194 30.93 14.66 -16.75
CA ALA A 194 32.38 14.53 -16.62
C ALA A 194 33.07 14.64 -17.99
N ALA A 195 32.53 13.97 -19.03
CA ALA A 195 33.03 14.09 -20.39
C ALA A 195 33.01 15.54 -20.87
N CYS A 196 31.88 16.25 -20.70
CA CYS A 196 31.76 17.66 -21.05
C CYS A 196 32.85 18.52 -20.38
N VAL A 197 33.02 18.39 -19.06
CA VAL A 197 34.04 19.15 -18.31
C VAL A 197 35.45 18.82 -18.79
N LEU A 198 35.78 17.56 -19.03
CA LEU A 198 37.11 17.14 -19.52
C LEU A 198 37.39 17.68 -20.92
N HIS A 199 36.41 17.67 -21.83
CA HIS A 199 36.54 18.25 -23.16
C HIS A 199 36.72 19.78 -23.09
N LEU A 200 35.98 20.47 -22.22
CA LEU A 200 36.16 21.90 -21.97
C LEU A 200 37.54 22.20 -21.40
N CYS A 201 38.06 21.39 -20.47
CA CYS A 201 39.41 21.56 -19.94
C CYS A 201 40.47 21.41 -21.04
N ALA A 202 40.34 20.41 -21.92
CA ALA A 202 41.27 20.21 -23.03
C ALA A 202 41.21 21.37 -24.05
N ALA A 203 40.00 21.84 -24.40
CA ALA A 203 39.82 22.99 -25.27
C ALA A 203 40.39 24.28 -24.66
N ALA A 204 40.10 24.52 -23.38
CA ALA A 204 40.57 25.68 -22.64
C ALA A 204 42.09 25.67 -22.49
N TRP A 205 42.69 24.50 -22.21
CA TRP A 205 44.14 24.37 -22.13
C TRP A 205 44.81 24.73 -23.47
N ALA A 206 44.34 24.16 -24.58
CA ALA A 206 44.86 24.46 -25.91
C ALA A 206 44.64 25.94 -26.31
N ALA A 207 43.48 26.51 -25.97
CA ALA A 207 43.20 27.92 -26.16
C ALA A 207 44.14 28.81 -25.32
N GLY A 208 44.49 28.38 -24.10
CA GLY A 208 45.45 29.07 -23.24
C GLY A 208 46.86 29.08 -23.82
N ILE A 209 47.30 27.95 -24.38
CA ILE A 209 48.58 27.85 -25.12
C ILE A 209 48.55 28.77 -26.34
N ALA A 210 47.51 28.69 -27.17
CA ALA A 210 47.37 29.56 -28.34
C ALA A 210 47.36 31.05 -27.97
N LEU A 211 46.66 31.41 -26.88
CA LEU A 211 46.63 32.78 -26.36
C LEU A 211 48.01 33.21 -25.86
N SER A 212 48.77 32.32 -25.22
CA SER A 212 50.14 32.61 -24.78
C SER A 212 51.07 32.94 -25.95
N LEU A 213 51.00 32.16 -27.04
CA LEU A 213 51.75 32.41 -28.27
C LEU A 213 51.37 33.76 -28.90
N LEU A 214 50.09 34.13 -28.89
CA LEU A 214 49.62 35.41 -29.42
C LEU A 214 50.06 36.60 -28.58
N LEU A 215 49.89 36.54 -27.24
CA LEU A 215 50.28 37.63 -26.34
C LEU A 215 51.77 37.91 -26.40
N ARG A 216 52.59 36.87 -26.43
CA ARG A 216 54.04 37.05 -26.49
C ARG A 216 54.48 37.61 -27.85
N GLY A 217 53.80 37.27 -28.94
CA GLY A 217 54.04 37.88 -30.26
C GLY A 217 53.70 39.35 -30.39
N LEU A 218 52.94 39.88 -29.43
CA LEU A 218 52.62 41.29 -29.33
C LEU A 218 53.71 42.09 -28.58
N VAL A 219 54.50 41.44 -27.72
CA VAL A 219 55.43 42.10 -26.77
C VAL A 219 56.91 41.87 -27.12
N VAL A 220 57.27 40.77 -27.79
CA VAL A 220 58.66 40.40 -28.07
C VAL A 220 58.84 39.96 -29.53
N SER A 221 59.90 40.43 -30.19
CA SER A 221 60.31 39.97 -31.51
C SER A 221 60.85 38.54 -31.43
N TYR A 222 60.12 37.57 -31.99
CA TYR A 222 60.53 36.17 -31.95
C TYR A 222 61.68 35.86 -32.90
N ARG A 223 62.66 35.10 -32.39
CA ARG A 223 63.51 34.26 -33.24
C ARG A 223 62.84 32.90 -33.36
N PHE A 224 62.46 32.54 -34.57
CA PHE A 224 61.80 31.27 -34.87
C PHE A 224 62.69 30.44 -35.80
N GLY A 225 62.71 29.13 -35.57
CA GLY A 225 63.56 28.25 -36.37
C GLY A 225 63.60 26.83 -35.84
N TRP A 226 64.38 25.99 -36.53
CA TRP A 226 64.61 24.61 -36.15
C TRP A 226 66.11 24.33 -36.09
N GLU A 227 66.48 23.41 -35.20
CA GLU A 227 67.83 22.84 -35.11
C GLU A 227 67.66 21.33 -35.01
N SER A 228 68.36 20.58 -35.87
CA SER A 228 68.39 19.13 -35.77
C SER A 228 69.76 18.61 -36.16
N THR A 229 70.31 17.71 -35.34
CA THR A 229 71.52 16.94 -35.67
C THR A 229 71.21 15.79 -36.63
N PHE A 230 69.94 15.38 -36.74
CA PHE A 230 69.53 14.16 -37.45
C PHE A 230 68.69 14.42 -38.70
N LEU A 231 68.01 15.57 -38.78
CA LEU A 231 67.08 15.89 -39.86
C LEU A 231 67.65 16.97 -40.77
N ASP A 232 67.47 16.83 -42.08
CA ASP A 232 67.78 17.86 -43.06
C ASP A 232 66.57 18.78 -43.36
N ALA A 233 66.80 19.87 -44.10
CA ALA A 233 65.76 20.84 -44.42
C ALA A 233 64.61 20.25 -45.25
N GLY A 234 64.87 19.24 -46.09
CA GLY A 234 63.86 18.55 -46.88
C GLY A 234 62.93 17.70 -46.02
N GLN A 235 63.50 16.99 -45.04
CA GLN A 235 62.76 16.20 -44.06
C GLN A 235 61.93 17.08 -43.13
N VAL A 236 62.47 18.19 -42.63
CA VAL A 236 61.71 19.14 -41.82
C VAL A 236 60.58 19.77 -42.63
N HIS A 237 60.85 20.16 -43.89
CA HIS A 237 59.80 20.63 -44.80
C HIS A 237 58.69 19.60 -44.95
N ALA A 238 59.00 18.31 -45.20
CA ALA A 238 57.99 17.26 -45.31
C ALA A 238 57.12 17.11 -44.05
N ILE A 239 57.74 17.15 -42.85
CA ILE A 239 57.02 17.08 -41.57
C ILE A 239 56.11 18.30 -41.41
N VAL A 240 56.60 19.50 -41.69
CA VAL A 240 55.84 20.76 -41.58
C VAL A 240 54.69 20.80 -42.59
N SER A 241 54.93 20.36 -43.83
CA SER A 241 53.89 20.24 -44.86
C SER A 241 52.78 19.29 -44.42
N LEU A 242 53.12 18.13 -43.84
CA LEU A 242 52.13 17.19 -43.30
C LEU A 242 51.38 17.76 -42.09
N LEU A 243 52.10 18.38 -41.16
CA LEU A 243 51.55 18.96 -39.93
C LEU A 243 50.49 20.03 -40.23
N PHE A 244 50.76 20.91 -41.22
CA PHE A 244 49.85 21.97 -41.63
C PHE A 244 48.99 21.64 -42.86
N ALA A 245 49.08 20.41 -43.39
CA ALA A 245 48.21 19.94 -44.48
C ALA A 245 46.72 20.18 -44.17
N PRO A 246 46.19 19.92 -42.96
CA PRO A 246 44.79 20.18 -42.65
C PRO A 246 44.39 21.65 -42.86
N LEU A 247 45.27 22.60 -42.54
CA LEU A 247 44.97 24.02 -42.69
C LEU A 247 45.10 24.49 -44.14
N THR A 248 46.12 24.05 -44.85
CA THR A 248 46.36 24.42 -46.25
C THR A 248 45.29 23.82 -47.16
N LEU A 249 44.86 22.58 -46.91
CA LEU A 249 43.80 21.92 -47.68
C LEU A 249 42.40 22.45 -47.36
N LEU A 250 42.07 22.70 -46.10
CA LEU A 250 40.71 23.13 -45.71
C LEU A 250 40.48 24.63 -45.88
N PHE A 251 41.50 25.47 -45.65
CA PHE A 251 41.37 26.93 -45.66
C PHE A 251 42.14 27.61 -46.78
N GLY A 252 42.81 26.84 -47.66
CA GLY A 252 43.56 27.39 -48.79
C GLY A 252 44.76 28.25 -48.38
N LEU A 253 45.28 28.08 -47.15
CA LEU A 253 46.45 28.82 -46.70
C LEU A 253 47.67 28.43 -47.53
N ALA A 254 48.52 29.40 -47.86
CA ALA A 254 49.76 29.12 -48.58
C ALA A 254 50.66 28.17 -47.74
N PRO A 255 51.21 27.09 -48.33
CA PRO A 255 52.18 26.25 -47.65
C PRO A 255 53.52 26.99 -47.49
N PHE A 256 54.37 26.52 -46.57
CA PHE A 256 55.76 26.96 -46.51
C PHE A 256 56.57 26.27 -47.59
N SER A 257 57.38 27.02 -48.33
CA SER A 257 58.29 26.43 -49.31
C SER A 257 59.52 25.83 -48.63
N LEU A 258 60.24 24.95 -49.32
CA LEU A 258 61.52 24.41 -48.83
C LEU A 258 62.54 25.54 -48.56
N ALA A 259 62.54 26.59 -49.38
CA ALA A 259 63.38 27.77 -49.18
C ALA A 259 63.03 28.52 -47.88
N ASP A 260 61.73 28.67 -47.58
CA ASP A 260 61.27 29.29 -46.33
C ASP A 260 61.71 28.50 -45.10
N ILE A 261 61.65 27.16 -45.16
CA ILE A 261 62.06 26.29 -44.05
C ILE A 261 63.58 26.29 -43.89
N ALA A 262 64.34 26.22 -44.98
CA ALA A 262 65.81 26.30 -44.95
C ALA A 262 66.31 27.64 -44.38
N ALA A 263 65.65 28.75 -44.72
CA ALA A 263 65.97 30.09 -44.22
C ALA A 263 65.78 30.24 -42.70
N THR A 264 65.09 29.31 -42.03
CA THR A 264 64.81 29.35 -40.59
C THR A 264 65.70 28.42 -39.77
N GLN A 265 66.66 27.73 -40.40
CA GLN A 265 67.61 26.86 -39.69
C GLN A 265 68.45 27.66 -38.69
N ASN A 266 68.78 27.07 -37.53
CA ASN A 266 69.54 27.72 -36.45
C ASN A 266 68.91 29.02 -35.91
N PHE A 267 67.56 29.10 -35.90
CA PHE A 267 66.82 30.27 -35.42
C PHE A 267 67.21 31.58 -36.14
N ALA A 268 67.46 31.48 -37.45
CA ALA A 268 67.74 32.62 -38.34
C ALA A 268 66.46 33.34 -38.81
N GLY A 269 65.26 32.84 -38.49
CA GLY A 269 64.00 33.46 -38.86
C GLY A 269 63.67 34.68 -37.98
N GLU A 270 63.41 35.83 -38.62
CA GLU A 270 63.00 37.09 -37.97
C GLU A 270 61.81 37.75 -38.69
N GLY A 271 61.09 38.64 -37.98
CA GLY A 271 60.07 39.51 -38.60
C GLY A 271 58.77 38.82 -39.05
N ALA A 272 58.24 39.23 -40.21
CA ALA A 272 56.87 38.92 -40.68
C ALA A 272 56.61 37.42 -40.95
N ALA A 273 57.66 36.63 -41.16
CA ALA A 273 57.53 35.18 -41.32
C ALA A 273 57.21 34.48 -39.98
N GLY A 274 57.61 35.06 -38.85
CA GLY A 274 57.30 34.53 -37.51
C GLY A 274 55.83 34.69 -37.13
N SER A 275 55.18 35.79 -37.56
CA SER A 275 53.74 35.99 -37.29
C SER A 275 52.88 34.98 -38.05
N ARG A 276 53.22 34.68 -39.33
CA ARG A 276 52.57 33.63 -40.12
C ARG A 276 52.68 32.27 -39.45
N TRP A 277 53.84 31.96 -38.88
CA TRP A 277 54.08 30.70 -38.16
C TRP A 277 53.19 30.56 -36.92
N VAL A 278 53.12 31.60 -36.08
CA VAL A 278 52.26 31.64 -34.91
C VAL A 278 50.79 31.45 -35.31
N TRP A 279 50.32 32.13 -36.35
CA TRP A 279 48.94 31.97 -36.84
C TRP A 279 48.67 30.57 -37.38
N MET A 280 49.63 29.91 -38.00
CA MET A 280 49.47 28.53 -38.44
C MET A 280 49.38 27.55 -37.26
N TYR A 281 50.17 27.74 -36.20
CA TYR A 281 50.02 26.94 -34.98
C TYR A 281 48.71 27.21 -34.22
N VAL A 282 48.31 28.47 -34.11
CA VAL A 282 47.01 28.87 -33.53
C VAL A 282 45.86 28.25 -34.32
N GLY A 283 45.91 28.34 -35.65
CA GLY A 283 44.94 27.70 -36.53
C GLY A 283 44.90 26.18 -36.36
N LEU A 284 46.07 25.54 -36.21
CA LEU A 284 46.15 24.08 -36.08
C LEU A 284 45.61 23.60 -34.73
N LEU A 285 45.96 24.29 -33.64
CA LEU A 285 45.38 24.06 -32.32
C LEU A 285 43.88 24.30 -32.33
N ALA A 286 43.42 25.35 -33.00
CA ALA A 286 41.99 25.64 -33.14
C ALA A 286 41.26 24.52 -33.88
N LEU A 287 41.77 24.10 -35.05
CA LEU A 287 41.17 23.11 -35.93
C LEU A 287 41.21 21.69 -35.36
N VAL A 288 42.35 21.26 -34.82
CA VAL A 288 42.55 19.86 -34.39
C VAL A 288 42.14 19.66 -32.94
N VAL A 289 42.26 20.68 -32.09
CA VAL A 289 42.01 20.54 -30.65
C VAL A 289 40.78 21.32 -30.20
N VAL A 290 40.78 22.65 -30.31
CA VAL A 290 39.75 23.49 -29.68
C VAL A 290 38.37 23.21 -30.26
N VAL A 291 38.19 23.33 -31.58
CA VAL A 291 36.88 23.15 -32.24
C VAL A 291 36.34 21.72 -32.03
N PRO A 292 37.08 20.63 -32.30
CA PRO A 292 36.57 19.28 -32.08
C PRO A 292 36.24 19.00 -30.61
N ARG A 293 37.05 19.51 -29.67
CA ARG A 293 36.75 19.35 -28.23
C ARG A 293 35.51 20.13 -27.82
N LEU A 294 35.29 21.34 -28.34
CA LEU A 294 34.07 22.10 -28.07
C LEU A 294 32.84 21.41 -28.65
N LEU A 295 32.92 20.83 -29.84
CA LEU A 295 31.83 20.03 -30.43
C LEU A 295 31.51 18.79 -29.58
N LEU A 296 32.52 18.07 -29.11
CA LEU A 296 32.34 16.92 -28.21
C LEU A 296 31.76 17.35 -26.85
N ALA A 297 32.19 18.50 -26.31
CA ALA A 297 31.61 19.07 -25.09
C ALA A 297 30.13 19.44 -25.28
N ALA A 298 29.79 20.08 -26.40
CA ALA A 298 28.42 20.42 -26.76
C ALA A 298 27.54 19.17 -26.91
N TRP A 299 28.05 18.12 -27.57
CA TRP A 299 27.34 16.85 -27.70
C TRP A 299 27.11 16.17 -26.36
N ALA A 300 28.13 16.11 -25.50
CA ALA A 300 28.00 15.56 -24.15
C ALA A 300 27.00 16.39 -23.30
N GLY A 301 27.03 17.72 -23.42
CA GLY A 301 26.07 18.62 -22.78
C GLY A 301 24.63 18.40 -23.27
N TRP A 302 24.44 18.23 -24.58
CA TRP A 302 23.13 17.90 -25.16
C TRP A 302 22.60 16.55 -24.65
N ARG A 303 23.45 15.51 -24.62
CA ARG A 303 23.07 14.20 -24.06
C ARG A 303 22.73 14.30 -22.58
N GLN A 304 23.52 15.04 -21.80
CA GLN A 304 23.25 15.30 -20.39
C GLN A 304 21.88 15.98 -20.20
N ALA A 305 21.57 17.00 -21.01
CA ALA A 305 20.29 17.71 -20.97
C ALA A 305 19.11 16.81 -21.38
N ARG A 306 19.29 15.96 -22.39
CA ARG A 306 18.29 14.98 -22.82
C ARG A 306 17.98 13.96 -21.72
N LEU A 307 19.01 13.38 -21.09
CA LEU A 307 18.86 12.45 -19.98
C LEU A 307 18.17 13.10 -18.76
N ALA A 308 18.45 14.37 -18.50
CA ALA A 308 17.77 15.13 -17.45
C ALA A 308 16.26 15.33 -17.71
N ARG A 309 15.85 15.36 -18.98
CA ARG A 309 14.44 15.48 -19.39
C ARG A 309 13.71 14.14 -19.42
N GLN A 310 14.41 13.03 -19.57
CA GLN A 310 13.85 11.67 -19.70
C GLN A 310 13.87 10.88 -18.38
N CYS A 311 13.71 11.56 -17.24
CA CYS A 311 13.69 10.87 -15.94
C CYS A 311 12.39 10.10 -15.78
N THR A 312 12.50 8.78 -15.66
CA THR A 312 11.39 7.88 -15.39
C THR A 312 11.56 7.24 -14.02
N LEU A 313 10.46 7.18 -13.28
CA LEU A 313 10.34 6.43 -12.04
C LEU A 313 9.57 5.13 -12.33
N ASP A 314 10.20 4.00 -11.98
CA ASP A 314 9.54 2.70 -11.96
C ASP A 314 8.80 2.52 -10.63
N VAL A 315 7.49 2.73 -10.66
CA VAL A 315 6.59 2.60 -9.52
C VAL A 315 6.19 1.15 -9.21
N GLN A 316 6.52 0.21 -10.10
CA GLN A 316 6.23 -1.22 -9.92
C GLN A 316 7.39 -1.96 -9.26
N GLY A 317 8.58 -1.36 -9.21
CA GLY A 317 9.72 -1.93 -8.51
C GLY A 317 9.49 -2.18 -7.02
N SER A 318 10.27 -3.11 -6.45
CA SER A 318 10.16 -3.54 -5.03
C SER A 318 10.46 -2.43 -4.02
N GLY A 319 11.10 -1.34 -4.44
CA GLY A 319 11.36 -0.16 -3.61
C GLY A 319 10.09 0.56 -3.13
N PHE A 320 8.91 0.16 -3.60
CA PHE A 320 7.61 0.71 -3.20
C PHE A 320 6.69 -0.30 -2.54
N ASP A 321 7.16 -1.50 -2.18
CA ASP A 321 6.32 -2.53 -1.57
C ASP A 321 5.70 -2.06 -0.26
N THR A 322 6.49 -1.46 0.63
CA THR A 322 5.99 -0.88 1.89
C THR A 322 4.90 0.17 1.67
N LEU A 323 5.11 1.07 0.69
CA LEU A 323 4.11 2.08 0.34
C LEU A 323 2.85 1.43 -0.23
N ARG A 324 2.99 0.46 -1.14
CA ARG A 324 1.87 -0.25 -1.75
C ARG A 324 1.02 -0.96 -0.70
N GLN A 325 1.65 -1.53 0.32
CA GLN A 325 0.97 -2.16 1.45
C GLN A 325 0.22 -1.15 2.34
N ALA A 326 0.75 0.07 2.48
CA ALA A 326 0.15 1.13 3.29
C ALA A 326 -1.01 1.85 2.59
N LEU A 327 -1.13 1.75 1.27
CA LEU A 327 -2.21 2.39 0.52
C LEU A 327 -3.56 1.71 0.79
N PRO A 328 -4.66 2.49 0.78
CA PRO A 328 -6.00 1.93 0.89
C PRO A 328 -6.35 1.13 -0.37
N GLY A 329 -6.97 -0.03 -0.17
CA GLY A 329 -7.60 -0.81 -1.22
C GLY A 329 -9.06 -0.40 -1.39
N ASP A 330 -9.44 -0.05 -2.62
CA ASP A 330 -10.83 0.18 -3.02
C ASP A 330 -11.29 -1.04 -3.86
N LEU A 331 -12.00 -1.97 -3.21
CA LEU A 331 -12.45 -3.24 -3.78
C LEU A 331 -13.95 -3.23 -4.08
N VAL A 332 -14.32 -3.85 -5.19
CA VAL A 332 -15.69 -4.10 -5.63
C VAL A 332 -15.89 -5.61 -5.75
N LEU A 333 -16.79 -6.17 -4.96
CA LEU A 333 -17.12 -7.60 -5.01
C LEU A 333 -18.54 -7.78 -5.56
N GLY A 334 -18.70 -8.63 -6.57
CA GLY A 334 -20.01 -9.07 -7.04
C GLY A 334 -20.54 -10.19 -6.15
N LEU A 335 -21.81 -10.17 -5.82
CA LEU A 335 -22.45 -11.22 -5.01
C LEU A 335 -23.42 -12.03 -5.85
N LEU A 336 -23.35 -13.36 -5.72
CA LEU A 336 -24.29 -14.29 -6.32
C LEU A 336 -24.76 -15.25 -5.22
N CYS A 337 -26.03 -15.14 -4.81
CA CYS A 337 -26.60 -16.02 -3.78
C CYS A 337 -27.41 -17.14 -4.43
N ALA A 338 -27.29 -18.36 -3.92
CA ALA A 338 -28.05 -19.51 -4.43
C ALA A 338 -29.55 -19.44 -4.04
N ALA A 339 -29.88 -18.81 -2.91
CA ALA A 339 -31.25 -18.68 -2.41
C ALA A 339 -31.62 -17.22 -2.07
N PRO A 340 -32.88 -16.79 -2.29
CA PRO A 340 -33.34 -15.43 -1.95
C PRO A 340 -33.19 -15.08 -0.47
N ALA A 341 -33.32 -16.08 0.43
CA ALA A 341 -33.15 -15.89 1.87
C ALA A 341 -31.73 -15.45 2.24
N GLN A 342 -30.74 -16.07 1.61
CA GLN A 342 -29.33 -15.75 1.80
C GLN A 342 -29.00 -14.39 1.20
N GLU A 343 -29.65 -14.01 0.10
CA GLU A 343 -29.50 -12.67 -0.46
C GLU A 343 -29.94 -11.59 0.55
N GLN A 344 -31.09 -11.76 1.18
CA GLN A 344 -31.58 -10.82 2.18
C GLN A 344 -30.71 -10.82 3.45
N ALA A 345 -30.29 -11.99 3.93
CA ALA A 345 -29.37 -12.08 5.07
C ALA A 345 -28.04 -11.39 4.80
N LEU A 346 -27.51 -11.54 3.58
CA LEU A 346 -26.31 -10.84 3.15
C LEU A 346 -26.55 -9.34 3.15
N ARG A 347 -27.67 -8.85 2.61
CA ARG A 347 -28.01 -7.42 2.64
C ARG A 347 -28.04 -6.86 4.06
N THR A 348 -28.66 -7.56 5.00
CA THR A 348 -28.69 -7.17 6.42
C THR A 348 -27.29 -7.16 7.01
N LEU A 349 -26.52 -8.23 6.83
CA LEU A 349 -25.15 -8.36 7.31
C LEU A 349 -24.26 -7.25 6.73
N LEU A 350 -24.48 -6.82 5.49
CA LEU A 350 -23.74 -5.72 4.88
C LEU A 350 -24.17 -4.36 5.38
N ALA A 351 -25.46 -4.12 5.59
CA ALA A 351 -25.93 -2.90 6.25
C ALA A 351 -25.32 -2.76 7.64
N LEU A 352 -25.16 -3.88 8.38
CA LEU A 352 -24.50 -3.90 9.68
C LEU A 352 -23.03 -3.47 9.62
N HIS A 353 -22.32 -3.74 8.53
CA HIS A 353 -20.89 -3.47 8.38
C HIS A 353 -20.56 -2.25 7.52
N ALA A 354 -21.52 -1.75 6.75
CA ALA A 354 -21.34 -0.62 5.87
C ALA A 354 -21.32 0.70 6.65
N ASP A 355 -20.39 1.57 6.28
CA ASP A 355 -20.40 2.99 6.59
C ASP A 355 -20.52 3.74 5.25
N HIS A 356 -21.62 4.49 5.06
CA HIS A 356 -21.96 5.14 3.78
C HIS A 356 -21.97 4.17 2.58
N GLY A 357 -22.44 2.93 2.77
CA GLY A 357 -22.61 1.94 1.69
C GLY A 357 -21.35 1.14 1.32
N ALA A 358 -20.28 1.20 2.13
CA ALA A 358 -19.10 0.35 1.98
C ALA A 358 -18.55 -0.07 3.35
N VAL A 359 -17.96 -1.27 3.44
CA VAL A 359 -17.18 -1.61 4.63
C VAL A 359 -15.89 -0.83 4.58
N ALA A 360 -15.59 -0.09 5.66
CA ALA A 360 -14.40 0.74 5.74
C ALA A 360 -13.44 0.25 6.80
N SER A 361 -12.14 0.32 6.52
CA SER A 361 -11.09 0.19 7.54
C SER A 361 -10.67 1.56 8.06
N ALA A 362 -10.02 1.61 9.22
CA ALA A 362 -9.43 2.84 9.76
C ALA A 362 -8.36 3.45 8.84
N GLN A 363 -7.75 2.63 7.98
CA GLN A 363 -6.75 3.03 7.00
C GLN A 363 -7.38 3.54 5.69
N GLY A 364 -8.72 3.57 5.62
CA GLY A 364 -9.47 4.10 4.49
C GLY A 364 -9.66 3.11 3.33
N ASP A 365 -9.41 1.81 3.56
CA ASP A 365 -9.83 0.74 2.65
C ASP A 365 -11.35 0.76 2.52
N ARG A 366 -11.87 0.47 1.33
CA ARG A 366 -13.30 0.37 1.09
C ARG A 366 -13.62 -0.91 0.36
N LEU A 367 -14.55 -1.68 0.93
CA LEU A 367 -15.16 -2.82 0.27
C LEU A 367 -16.59 -2.46 -0.12
N ARG A 368 -16.85 -2.41 -1.42
CA ARG A 368 -18.20 -2.28 -1.97
C ARG A 368 -18.65 -3.64 -2.45
N LEU A 369 -19.85 -4.01 -2.06
CA LEU A 369 -20.48 -5.24 -2.51
C LEU A 369 -21.64 -4.87 -3.42
N VAL A 370 -21.70 -5.53 -4.57
CA VAL A 370 -22.59 -5.19 -5.66
C VAL A 370 -23.46 -6.39 -5.96
N GLN A 371 -24.76 -6.12 -6.13
CA GLN A 371 -25.77 -7.12 -6.46
C GLN A 371 -25.92 -7.25 -7.99
N PRO A 372 -26.37 -8.43 -8.48
CA PRO A 372 -26.42 -8.71 -9.92
C PRO A 372 -27.51 -7.91 -10.64
N GLU A 373 -28.38 -7.21 -9.89
CA GLU A 373 -29.44 -6.37 -10.40
C GLU A 373 -29.22 -4.88 -10.07
N GLY A 374 -29.70 -4.00 -10.95
CA GLY A 374 -29.64 -2.54 -10.80
C GLY A 374 -28.43 -1.87 -11.48
N ALA A 375 -28.34 -0.55 -11.34
CA ALA A 375 -27.32 0.27 -12.01
C ALA A 375 -25.87 -0.12 -11.64
N ALA A 376 -25.68 -0.69 -10.45
CA ALA A 376 -24.38 -1.09 -9.97
C ALA A 376 -23.84 -2.36 -10.67
N ALA A 377 -24.71 -3.22 -11.22
CA ALA A 377 -24.31 -4.42 -11.97
C ALA A 377 -23.54 -4.12 -13.28
N ALA A 378 -23.57 -2.88 -13.75
CA ALA A 378 -22.75 -2.40 -14.87
C ALA A 378 -21.28 -2.14 -14.49
N THR A 379 -20.96 -2.10 -13.20
CA THR A 379 -19.59 -1.87 -12.72
C THR A 379 -18.81 -3.20 -12.71
N PRO A 380 -17.57 -3.25 -13.23
CA PRO A 380 -16.75 -4.45 -13.15
C PRO A 380 -16.41 -4.78 -11.69
N ALA A 381 -16.57 -6.04 -11.32
CA ALA A 381 -16.19 -6.56 -10.01
C ALA A 381 -14.72 -7.03 -10.03
N ASP A 382 -14.00 -6.83 -8.93
CA ASP A 382 -12.65 -7.34 -8.73
C ASP A 382 -12.65 -8.85 -8.41
N ALA A 383 -13.70 -9.35 -7.77
CA ALA A 383 -14.01 -10.77 -7.62
C ALA A 383 -15.51 -10.97 -7.43
N VAL A 384 -15.99 -12.19 -7.67
CA VAL A 384 -17.39 -12.57 -7.46
C VAL A 384 -17.47 -13.61 -6.36
N VAL A 385 -18.30 -13.38 -5.35
CA VAL A 385 -18.56 -14.35 -4.28
C VAL A 385 -19.88 -15.06 -4.59
N ALA A 386 -19.79 -16.36 -4.84
CA ALA A 386 -20.92 -17.24 -5.00
C ALA A 386 -21.20 -17.92 -3.65
N TRP A 387 -22.30 -17.53 -3.00
CA TRP A 387 -22.66 -18.00 -1.66
C TRP A 387 -23.87 -18.95 -1.69
N GLY A 388 -23.71 -20.13 -1.10
CA GLY A 388 -24.77 -21.12 -0.89
C GLY A 388 -24.50 -22.45 -1.59
N ASP A 389 -25.33 -23.46 -1.28
CA ASP A 389 -25.12 -24.85 -1.70
C ASP A 389 -25.93 -25.24 -2.96
N GLY A 390 -26.51 -24.25 -3.65
CA GLY A 390 -27.37 -24.42 -4.82
C GLY A 390 -26.77 -23.94 -6.14
N PRO A 391 -27.52 -24.02 -7.25
CA PRO A 391 -27.06 -23.54 -8.55
C PRO A 391 -26.83 -22.02 -8.50
N VAL A 392 -25.59 -21.61 -8.77
CA VAL A 392 -25.20 -20.20 -8.74
C VAL A 392 -25.90 -19.45 -9.90
N PRO A 393 -26.57 -18.31 -9.62
CA PRO A 393 -27.16 -17.49 -10.67
C PRO A 393 -26.14 -17.05 -11.72
N GLN A 394 -26.59 -16.82 -12.96
CA GLN A 394 -25.69 -16.39 -14.01
C GLN A 394 -25.15 -14.98 -13.74
N ALA A 395 -23.82 -14.83 -13.73
CA ALA A 395 -23.17 -13.55 -13.50
C ALA A 395 -23.47 -12.52 -14.61
N PRO A 396 -23.68 -11.24 -14.26
CA PRO A 396 -23.76 -10.14 -15.22
C PRO A 396 -22.55 -10.11 -16.18
N PRO A 397 -22.72 -9.64 -17.43
CA PRO A 397 -21.64 -9.59 -18.42
C PRO A 397 -20.38 -8.88 -17.91
N ALA A 398 -20.53 -7.80 -17.12
CA ALA A 398 -19.42 -7.02 -16.57
C ALA A 398 -18.56 -7.80 -15.55
N TRP A 399 -19.06 -8.92 -15.00
CA TRP A 399 -18.38 -9.69 -13.96
C TRP A 399 -17.76 -10.98 -14.49
N ARG A 400 -18.03 -11.37 -15.74
CA ARG A 400 -17.61 -12.67 -16.30
C ARG A 400 -16.10 -12.89 -16.35
N GLN A 401 -15.32 -11.81 -16.33
CA GLN A 401 -13.85 -11.88 -16.31
C GLN A 401 -13.26 -11.92 -14.89
N ALA A 402 -14.08 -11.66 -13.87
CA ALA A 402 -13.64 -11.61 -12.49
C ALA A 402 -13.52 -13.04 -11.92
N PRO A 403 -12.52 -13.30 -11.06
CA PRO A 403 -12.38 -14.60 -10.41
C PRO A 403 -13.55 -14.86 -9.46
N VAL A 404 -14.06 -16.09 -9.46
CA VAL A 404 -15.20 -16.52 -8.64
C VAL A 404 -14.72 -17.27 -7.40
N LEU A 405 -15.13 -16.81 -6.23
CA LEU A 405 -14.98 -17.49 -4.95
C LEU A 405 -16.29 -18.20 -4.62
N ALA A 406 -16.29 -19.53 -4.65
CA ALA A 406 -17.39 -20.32 -4.09
C ALA A 406 -17.22 -20.45 -2.57
N LEU A 407 -18.28 -20.11 -1.82
CA LEU A 407 -18.39 -20.32 -0.38
C LEU A 407 -19.65 -21.13 -0.09
N GLY A 408 -19.45 -22.30 0.52
CA GLY A 408 -20.57 -23.12 0.99
C GLY A 408 -21.34 -22.44 2.12
N SER A 409 -22.61 -22.77 2.28
CA SER A 409 -23.44 -22.17 3.34
C SER A 409 -22.97 -22.55 4.74
N THR A 410 -22.27 -23.69 4.88
CA THR A 410 -21.68 -24.18 6.13
C THR A 410 -20.29 -23.60 6.41
N GLU A 411 -19.57 -23.15 5.37
CA GLU A 411 -18.25 -22.51 5.48
C GLU A 411 -18.37 -21.04 5.90
N PHE A 412 -19.40 -20.37 5.37
CA PHE A 412 -19.70 -18.97 5.61
C PHE A 412 -21.20 -18.87 5.87
N GLY A 413 -21.62 -18.77 7.13
CA GLY A 413 -23.06 -18.75 7.44
C GLY A 413 -23.42 -19.06 8.90
N PRO A 414 -23.01 -20.23 9.45
CA PRO A 414 -23.51 -20.70 10.73
C PRO A 414 -23.20 -19.76 11.90
N SER A 415 -22.06 -19.07 11.87
CA SER A 415 -21.69 -18.12 12.90
C SER A 415 -20.93 -16.90 12.36
N TRP A 416 -21.17 -15.72 12.94
CA TRP A 416 -20.34 -14.53 12.70
C TRP A 416 -18.86 -14.75 13.06
N VAL A 417 -18.56 -15.72 13.94
CA VAL A 417 -17.20 -16.10 14.32
C VAL A 417 -16.41 -16.69 13.13
N GLN A 418 -17.09 -17.21 12.11
CA GLN A 418 -16.48 -17.75 10.89
C GLN A 418 -16.31 -16.71 9.77
N ASP A 419 -16.77 -15.46 9.95
CA ASP A 419 -16.74 -14.45 8.87
C ASP A 419 -15.33 -14.15 8.36
N GLY A 420 -14.29 -14.45 9.17
CA GLY A 420 -12.89 -14.35 8.77
C GLY A 420 -12.54 -15.20 7.54
N VAL A 421 -13.23 -16.32 7.30
CA VAL A 421 -13.00 -17.22 6.15
C VAL A 421 -13.21 -16.48 4.83
N LEU A 422 -14.20 -15.59 4.75
CA LEU A 422 -14.45 -14.77 3.55
C LEU A 422 -13.18 -13.97 3.18
N PHE A 423 -12.62 -13.25 4.14
CA PHE A 423 -11.45 -12.39 3.91
C PHE A 423 -10.18 -13.20 3.66
N GLU A 424 -10.01 -14.33 4.34
CA GLU A 424 -8.89 -15.24 4.12
C GLU A 424 -8.89 -15.79 2.69
N ARG A 425 -10.05 -16.30 2.23
CA ARG A 425 -10.20 -16.89 0.89
C ARG A 425 -10.10 -15.84 -0.21
N LEU A 426 -10.67 -14.65 0.00
CA LEU A 426 -10.48 -13.52 -0.90
C LEU A 426 -9.01 -13.08 -0.97
N ALA A 427 -8.28 -13.10 0.15
CA ALA A 427 -6.86 -12.73 0.17
C ALA A 427 -5.96 -13.74 -0.54
N ALA A 428 -6.38 -15.01 -0.61
CA ALA A 428 -5.76 -16.03 -1.44
C ALA A 428 -6.07 -15.80 -2.94
N LEU A 429 -7.31 -15.42 -3.27
CA LEU A 429 -7.76 -15.17 -4.63
C LEU A 429 -7.18 -13.87 -5.24
N LEU A 430 -7.01 -12.83 -4.42
CA LEU A 430 -6.55 -11.50 -4.80
C LEU A 430 -5.25 -11.15 -4.04
N PRO A 431 -4.10 -11.78 -4.38
CA PRO A 431 -2.86 -11.60 -3.62
C PRO A 431 -2.35 -10.15 -3.60
N ALA A 432 -2.64 -9.37 -4.65
CA ALA A 432 -2.29 -7.96 -4.72
C ALA A 432 -3.02 -7.10 -3.66
N GLN A 433 -4.20 -7.55 -3.20
CA GLN A 433 -5.05 -6.84 -2.23
C GLN A 433 -5.05 -7.49 -0.84
N ARG A 434 -4.17 -8.46 -0.60
CA ARG A 434 -4.10 -9.22 0.67
C ARG A 434 -4.08 -8.33 1.91
N HIS A 435 -3.32 -7.24 1.87
CA HIS A 435 -3.19 -6.33 3.01
C HIS A 435 -4.46 -5.52 3.27
N ALA A 436 -5.13 -5.03 2.22
CA ALA A 436 -6.41 -4.34 2.36
C ALA A 436 -7.49 -5.30 2.88
N LEU A 437 -7.56 -6.52 2.33
CA LEU A 437 -8.50 -7.55 2.79
C LEU A 437 -8.28 -7.98 4.24
N ALA A 438 -7.02 -8.07 4.70
CA ALA A 438 -6.72 -8.34 6.10
C ALA A 438 -7.21 -7.23 7.03
N ARG A 439 -7.00 -5.96 6.67
CA ARG A 439 -7.49 -4.81 7.45
C ARG A 439 -9.01 -4.71 7.45
N LEU A 440 -9.65 -4.97 6.32
CA LEU A 440 -11.10 -5.03 6.20
C LEU A 440 -11.67 -6.17 7.06
N GLY A 441 -11.06 -7.35 7.05
CA GLY A 441 -11.46 -8.48 7.90
C GLY A 441 -11.29 -8.19 9.39
N GLN A 442 -10.23 -7.49 9.80
CA GLN A 442 -10.06 -7.04 11.18
C GLN A 442 -11.14 -6.03 11.59
N ALA A 443 -11.45 -5.05 10.74
CA ALA A 443 -12.50 -4.07 10.98
C ALA A 443 -13.88 -4.74 11.09
N TRP A 444 -14.14 -5.71 10.23
CA TRP A 444 -15.35 -6.53 10.26
C TRP A 444 -15.48 -7.30 11.58
N GLN A 445 -14.43 -8.03 11.96
CA GLN A 445 -14.42 -8.81 13.21
C GLN A 445 -14.59 -7.91 14.45
N ALA A 446 -13.93 -6.75 14.47
CA ALA A 446 -14.06 -5.78 15.56
C ALA A 446 -15.49 -5.25 15.69
N ARG A 447 -16.19 -5.04 14.56
CA ARG A 447 -17.59 -4.61 14.55
C ARG A 447 -18.53 -5.70 15.04
N ASN A 448 -18.34 -6.94 14.61
CA ASN A 448 -19.06 -8.10 15.15
C ASN A 448 -18.85 -8.26 16.67
N GLU A 449 -17.62 -8.10 17.17
CA GLU A 449 -17.32 -8.19 18.60
C GLU A 449 -17.99 -7.04 19.39
N ALA A 450 -18.08 -5.83 18.82
CA ALA A 450 -18.82 -4.72 19.40
C ALA A 450 -20.33 -5.00 19.48
N LEU A 451 -20.92 -5.54 18.40
CA LEU A 451 -22.33 -5.94 18.36
C LEU A 451 -22.63 -7.08 19.35
N PHE A 452 -21.71 -8.04 19.48
CA PHE A 452 -21.82 -9.10 20.48
C PHE A 452 -21.81 -8.52 21.89
N THR A 453 -20.89 -7.61 22.19
CA THR A 453 -20.80 -6.94 23.50
C THR A 453 -22.10 -6.19 23.83
N GLN A 454 -22.68 -5.46 22.87
CA GLN A 454 -23.96 -4.76 23.04
C GLN A 454 -25.13 -5.74 23.25
N SER A 455 -25.14 -6.86 22.52
CA SER A 455 -26.14 -7.92 22.70
C SER A 455 -26.06 -8.54 24.10
N LEU A 456 -24.85 -8.74 24.63
CA LEU A 456 -24.64 -9.24 25.99
C LEU A 456 -25.14 -8.25 27.05
N GLN A 457 -24.98 -6.94 26.83
CA GLN A 457 -25.53 -5.92 27.72
C GLN A 457 -27.06 -5.94 27.74
N ALA A 458 -27.69 -6.07 26.57
CA ALA A 458 -29.15 -6.20 26.45
C ALA A 458 -29.66 -7.48 27.15
N LEU A 459 -28.97 -8.61 26.96
CA LEU A 459 -29.27 -9.86 27.66
C LEU A 459 -29.13 -9.71 29.18
N ALA A 460 -28.04 -9.12 29.65
CA ALA A 460 -27.82 -8.96 31.08
C ALA A 460 -28.89 -8.06 31.71
N GLY A 461 -29.23 -6.94 31.09
CA GLY A 461 -30.34 -6.07 31.52
C GLY A 461 -31.69 -6.80 31.56
N HIS A 462 -31.99 -7.62 30.54
CA HIS A 462 -33.20 -8.44 30.51
C HIS A 462 -33.25 -9.45 31.65
N LEU A 463 -32.13 -10.12 31.96
CA LEU A 463 -32.07 -11.13 33.03
C LEU A 463 -32.18 -10.50 34.43
N HIS A 464 -31.61 -9.32 34.65
CA HIS A 464 -31.82 -8.57 35.89
C HIS A 464 -33.29 -8.15 36.04
N ALA A 465 -33.93 -7.70 34.97
CA ALA A 465 -35.36 -7.37 34.99
C ALA A 465 -36.24 -8.61 35.27
N CYS A 466 -35.87 -9.78 34.74
CA CYS A 466 -36.53 -11.04 35.06
C CYS A 466 -36.33 -11.45 36.53
N ALA A 467 -35.12 -11.31 37.07
CA ALA A 467 -34.83 -11.57 38.48
C ALA A 467 -35.65 -10.67 39.41
N ALA A 468 -35.76 -9.38 39.08
CA ALA A 468 -36.59 -8.44 39.82
C ALA A 468 -38.09 -8.79 39.74
N LEU A 469 -38.57 -9.22 38.56
CA LEU A 469 -39.96 -9.64 38.37
C LEU A 469 -40.31 -10.86 39.22
N VAL A 470 -39.45 -11.87 39.23
CA VAL A 470 -39.62 -13.09 40.04
C VAL A 470 -39.55 -12.76 41.53
N GLY A 471 -38.65 -11.87 41.96
CA GLY A 471 -38.55 -11.42 43.35
C GLY A 471 -39.75 -10.61 43.85
N ALA A 472 -40.45 -9.90 42.96
CA ALA A 472 -41.62 -9.08 43.28
C ALA A 472 -42.95 -9.87 43.26
N GLY A 473 -42.97 -11.13 42.83
CA GLY A 473 -44.18 -11.95 42.74
C GLY A 473 -45.21 -11.46 41.71
N GLN A 474 -44.77 -10.72 40.67
CA GLN A 474 -45.63 -10.11 39.64
C GLN A 474 -45.57 -10.82 38.28
N GLY A 475 -46.60 -10.62 37.45
CA GLY A 475 -47.15 -11.63 36.55
C GLY A 475 -46.65 -11.73 35.10
N ALA A 476 -47.16 -12.78 34.44
CA ALA A 476 -46.89 -13.21 33.07
C ALA A 476 -46.93 -12.11 32.00
N ALA A 477 -47.80 -11.11 32.14
CA ALA A 477 -47.91 -10.01 31.17
C ALA A 477 -46.63 -9.16 31.10
N ARG A 478 -45.98 -8.88 32.24
CA ARG A 478 -44.74 -8.09 32.26
C ARG A 478 -43.56 -8.89 31.72
N TYR A 479 -43.48 -10.20 31.99
CA TYR A 479 -42.48 -11.06 31.36
C TYR A 479 -42.63 -11.09 29.84
N ALA A 480 -43.86 -11.18 29.32
CA ALA A 480 -44.13 -11.07 27.89
C ALA A 480 -43.62 -9.74 27.30
N THR A 481 -43.82 -8.63 27.99
CA THR A 481 -43.28 -7.32 27.59
C THR A 481 -41.75 -7.30 27.61
N LEU A 482 -41.10 -7.81 28.65
CA LEU A 482 -39.63 -7.87 28.74
C LEU A 482 -39.01 -8.69 27.60
N LEU A 483 -39.69 -9.77 27.18
CA LEU A 483 -39.28 -10.56 26.03
C LEU A 483 -39.39 -9.78 24.72
N GLN A 484 -40.46 -9.02 24.53
CA GLN A 484 -40.63 -8.16 23.36
C GLN A 484 -39.57 -7.06 23.30
N GLU A 485 -39.27 -6.44 24.44
CA GLU A 485 -38.21 -5.42 24.55
C GLU A 485 -36.85 -6.01 24.18
N LEU A 486 -36.53 -7.23 24.66
CA LEU A 486 -35.30 -7.94 24.28
C LEU A 486 -35.27 -8.26 22.79
N ASP A 487 -36.33 -8.86 22.25
CA ASP A 487 -36.37 -9.28 20.85
C ASP A 487 -36.29 -8.06 19.90
N ALA A 488 -36.95 -6.95 20.24
CA ALA A 488 -36.85 -5.69 19.50
C ALA A 488 -35.42 -5.11 19.55
N THR A 489 -34.80 -5.11 20.75
CA THR A 489 -33.42 -4.63 20.92
C THR A 489 -32.44 -5.47 20.10
N LEU A 490 -32.54 -6.79 20.16
CA LEU A 490 -31.68 -7.69 19.39
C LEU A 490 -31.92 -7.56 17.87
N SER A 491 -33.17 -7.42 17.45
CA SER A 491 -33.50 -7.25 16.03
C SER A 491 -32.98 -5.92 15.46
N ASP A 492 -33.01 -4.86 16.27
CA ASP A 492 -32.44 -3.56 15.90
C ASP A 492 -30.91 -3.62 15.83
N LEU A 493 -30.26 -4.19 16.84
CA LEU A 493 -28.80 -4.39 16.87
C LEU A 493 -28.29 -5.20 15.67
N HIS A 494 -29.04 -6.21 15.23
CA HIS A 494 -28.67 -7.09 14.11
C HIS A 494 -29.34 -6.71 12.78
N GLY A 495 -29.97 -5.52 12.69
CA GLY A 495 -30.39 -4.93 11.41
C GLY A 495 -31.59 -5.62 10.73
N HIS A 496 -32.37 -6.40 11.48
CA HIS A 496 -33.59 -7.04 10.99
C HIS A 496 -34.80 -6.10 10.97
N GLY A 497 -34.66 -4.89 11.55
CA GLY A 497 -35.76 -3.92 11.71
C GLY A 497 -36.82 -4.44 12.69
N ALA A 498 -37.76 -3.57 13.09
CA ALA A 498 -38.91 -3.96 13.88
C ALA A 498 -39.89 -4.80 13.04
N ALA A 499 -39.50 -5.99 12.61
CA ALA A 499 -40.46 -7.02 12.27
C ALA A 499 -41.27 -7.27 13.55
N ALA A 500 -42.50 -6.76 13.59
CA ALA A 500 -43.36 -6.83 14.77
C ALA A 500 -43.59 -8.31 15.15
N LEU A 501 -42.82 -8.81 16.10
CA LEU A 501 -43.00 -10.11 16.71
C LEU A 501 -44.33 -10.06 17.50
N PRO A 502 -45.34 -10.88 17.17
CA PRO A 502 -46.62 -10.87 17.88
C PRO A 502 -46.43 -11.23 19.36
N SER A 503 -47.30 -10.66 20.18
CA SER A 503 -47.27 -10.82 21.64
C SER A 503 -47.57 -12.27 22.07
N PRO A 504 -46.93 -12.78 23.14
CA PRO A 504 -47.38 -14.01 23.82
C PRO A 504 -48.84 -13.94 24.29
N MET A 505 -49.39 -12.74 24.46
CA MET A 505 -50.77 -12.50 24.88
C MET A 505 -51.81 -12.63 23.74
N GLN A 506 -51.38 -12.86 22.49
CA GLN A 506 -52.25 -13.19 21.35
C GLN A 506 -52.36 -14.69 21.08
N LEU A 507 -51.96 -15.53 22.03
CA LEU A 507 -52.37 -16.93 22.04
C LEU A 507 -53.90 -16.97 22.24
N PRO A 508 -54.69 -17.55 21.32
CA PRO A 508 -56.07 -17.89 21.63
C PRO A 508 -56.06 -18.76 22.90
N PRO A 509 -57.07 -18.65 23.79
CA PRO A 509 -57.21 -19.61 24.88
C PRO A 509 -57.16 -21.02 24.27
N PRO A 510 -56.50 -22.00 24.92
CA PRO A 510 -56.50 -23.37 24.41
C PRO A 510 -57.97 -23.75 24.21
N ALA A 511 -58.34 -24.05 22.96
CA ALA A 511 -59.67 -24.54 22.67
C ALA A 511 -59.89 -25.75 23.59
N SER A 512 -60.97 -25.70 24.36
CA SER A 512 -61.43 -26.85 25.15
C SER A 512 -61.46 -28.05 24.20
N PRO A 513 -60.87 -29.20 24.55
CA PRO A 513 -60.90 -30.35 23.66
C PRO A 513 -62.37 -30.71 23.45
N THR A 514 -62.88 -30.47 22.24
CA THR A 514 -64.10 -31.10 21.77
C THR A 514 -63.85 -32.60 21.82
N PRO A 515 -64.65 -33.38 22.57
CA PRO A 515 -64.40 -34.82 22.66
C PRO A 515 -64.60 -35.44 21.27
N PRO A 516 -63.73 -36.37 20.85
CA PRO A 516 -63.97 -37.14 19.65
C PRO A 516 -65.26 -37.97 19.81
N PRO A 517 -65.94 -38.32 18.69
CA PRO A 517 -67.12 -39.19 18.75
C PRO A 517 -66.75 -40.52 19.41
N GLN A 518 -67.45 -40.83 20.51
CA GLN A 518 -67.25 -42.03 21.30
C GLN A 518 -67.58 -43.27 20.47
N THR A 519 -66.57 -44.06 20.12
CA THR A 519 -66.74 -45.47 19.84
C THR A 519 -66.43 -46.23 21.13
N ARG A 520 -67.48 -46.82 21.73
CA ARG A 520 -67.36 -47.70 22.90
C ARG A 520 -66.62 -48.96 22.51
N THR A 521 -65.47 -49.22 23.12
CA THR A 521 -65.03 -50.55 23.55
C THR A 521 -64.03 -50.38 24.70
N GLY A 522 -64.08 -51.29 25.67
CA GLY A 522 -63.64 -51.09 27.06
C GLY A 522 -62.15 -51.26 27.35
N ASP A 523 -61.88 -51.16 28.65
CA ASP A 523 -60.64 -51.44 29.39
C ASP A 523 -59.54 -50.36 29.43
N GLY A 524 -59.72 -49.40 30.35
CA GLY A 524 -59.04 -49.46 31.65
C GLY A 524 -57.50 -49.44 31.69
N THR A 525 -56.87 -48.33 31.32
CA THR A 525 -55.62 -47.86 31.96
C THR A 525 -55.58 -46.33 32.02
N ALA A 526 -55.75 -45.77 33.22
CA ALA A 526 -55.58 -44.34 33.48
C ALA A 526 -54.08 -43.99 33.48
N LEU A 527 -53.56 -43.54 32.34
CA LEU A 527 -52.23 -42.94 32.25
C LEU A 527 -52.30 -41.49 32.74
N ALA A 528 -51.47 -41.18 33.73
CA ALA A 528 -51.27 -39.84 34.27
C ALA A 528 -50.77 -38.87 33.18
N MET A 529 -51.70 -38.17 32.53
CA MET A 529 -51.44 -37.07 31.61
C MET A 529 -51.26 -35.78 32.41
N GLY A 530 -50.02 -35.44 32.74
CA GLY A 530 -49.75 -34.22 33.50
C GLY A 530 -48.30 -33.79 33.40
N THR A 531 -47.88 -33.32 32.22
CA THR A 531 -46.71 -32.44 31.96
C THR A 531 -46.46 -32.31 30.46
N SER A 532 -46.54 -33.41 29.70
CA SER A 532 -46.23 -33.47 28.27
C SER A 532 -47.24 -32.75 27.35
N ALA A 533 -48.54 -32.77 27.67
CA ALA A 533 -49.58 -32.12 26.86
C ALA A 533 -49.45 -30.58 26.85
N GLY A 534 -48.92 -29.98 27.92
CA GLY A 534 -48.69 -28.54 28.01
C GLY A 534 -47.49 -28.06 27.19
N ALA A 535 -46.42 -28.84 27.17
CA ALA A 535 -45.23 -28.56 26.35
C ALA A 535 -45.52 -28.71 24.85
N ALA A 536 -46.25 -29.75 24.46
CA ALA A 536 -46.68 -29.95 23.06
C ALA A 536 -47.64 -28.84 22.59
N ALA A 537 -48.57 -28.40 23.44
CA ALA A 537 -49.44 -27.27 23.14
C ALA A 537 -48.68 -25.93 23.05
N GLY A 538 -47.70 -25.70 23.92
CA GLY A 538 -46.83 -24.52 23.88
C GLY A 538 -45.94 -24.45 22.64
N ALA A 539 -45.36 -25.58 22.24
CA ALA A 539 -44.58 -25.69 21.00
C ALA A 539 -45.46 -25.48 19.76
N ALA A 540 -46.65 -26.09 19.69
CA ALA A 540 -47.58 -25.91 18.57
C ALA A 540 -48.12 -24.48 18.48
N ALA A 541 -48.38 -23.84 19.62
CA ALA A 541 -48.87 -22.47 19.64
C ALA A 541 -47.77 -21.45 19.39
N GLY A 542 -46.55 -21.70 19.87
CA GLY A 542 -45.36 -20.94 19.51
C GLY A 542 -45.03 -21.08 18.02
N ALA A 543 -45.16 -22.28 17.43
CA ALA A 543 -45.01 -22.51 15.99
C ALA A 543 -46.04 -21.71 15.18
N LYS A 544 -47.30 -21.62 15.64
CA LYS A 544 -48.32 -20.76 15.01
C LYS A 544 -48.02 -19.27 15.09
N VAL A 545 -47.53 -18.79 16.23
CA VAL A 545 -47.07 -17.40 16.40
C VAL A 545 -45.86 -17.13 15.50
N GLY A 546 -44.96 -18.09 15.43
CA GLY A 546 -43.84 -18.14 14.51
C GLY A 546 -44.24 -18.04 13.03
N ALA A 547 -45.27 -18.80 12.63
CA ALA A 547 -45.82 -18.77 11.29
C ALA A 547 -46.48 -17.41 10.97
N LEU A 548 -47.04 -16.72 11.96
CA LEU A 548 -47.57 -15.37 11.79
C LEU A 548 -46.46 -14.32 11.63
N ILE A 549 -45.29 -14.53 12.24
CA ILE A 549 -44.08 -13.73 11.97
C ILE A 549 -43.61 -13.98 10.53
N ASP A 550 -43.62 -15.24 10.10
CA ASP A 550 -43.29 -15.64 8.73
C ASP A 550 -44.24 -14.99 7.71
N VAL A 551 -45.54 -14.89 8.00
CA VAL A 551 -46.52 -14.26 7.10
C VAL A 551 -46.49 -12.73 7.20
N GLY A 552 -46.33 -12.15 8.40
CA GLY A 552 -46.34 -10.70 8.65
C GLY A 552 -45.10 -9.98 8.11
N THR A 553 -44.00 -10.72 7.93
CA THR A 553 -42.80 -10.26 7.22
C THR A 553 -42.89 -10.50 5.70
N GLY A 554 -44.05 -10.87 5.15
CA GLY A 554 -44.22 -11.14 3.72
C GLY A 554 -43.62 -12.46 3.24
N GLY A 555 -43.50 -13.46 4.12
CA GLY A 555 -42.83 -14.74 3.83
C GLY A 555 -41.32 -14.72 4.02
N MET A 556 -40.75 -13.58 4.44
CA MET A 556 -39.30 -13.35 4.43
C MET A 556 -38.53 -14.13 5.51
N THR A 557 -39.17 -14.60 6.58
CA THR A 557 -38.51 -15.44 7.59
C THR A 557 -38.61 -16.95 7.30
N LEU A 558 -39.28 -17.36 6.21
CA LEU A 558 -39.29 -18.71 5.60
C LEU A 558 -39.39 -19.91 6.58
N GLY A 559 -40.11 -19.75 7.69
CA GLY A 559 -40.31 -20.83 8.68
C GLY A 559 -39.40 -20.73 9.90
N VAL A 560 -38.41 -19.83 9.92
CA VAL A 560 -37.55 -19.62 11.11
C VAL A 560 -38.35 -19.01 12.25
N GLY A 561 -39.33 -18.15 11.95
CA GLY A 561 -40.30 -17.69 12.95
C GLY A 561 -41.02 -18.89 13.55
N THR A 562 -41.53 -19.79 12.70
CA THR A 562 -42.19 -21.06 13.09
C THR A 562 -41.28 -21.95 13.92
N ALA A 563 -40.00 -22.09 13.58
CA ALA A 563 -39.04 -22.94 14.28
C ALA A 563 -38.58 -22.34 15.61
N LEU A 564 -38.23 -21.04 15.66
CA LEU A 564 -37.99 -20.32 16.92
C LEU A 564 -39.21 -20.38 17.84
N GLY A 565 -40.39 -20.16 17.25
CA GLY A 565 -41.66 -20.27 17.93
C GLY A 565 -41.91 -21.67 18.47
N ALA A 566 -41.60 -22.72 17.71
CA ALA A 566 -41.73 -24.10 18.15
C ALA A 566 -40.72 -24.46 19.27
N LEU A 567 -39.46 -24.06 19.11
CA LEU A 567 -38.36 -24.31 20.03
C LEU A 567 -38.56 -23.58 21.36
N LEU A 568 -38.95 -22.30 21.32
CA LEU A 568 -39.09 -21.47 22.51
C LEU A 568 -40.52 -21.43 23.06
N GLY A 569 -41.52 -21.81 22.27
CA GLY A 569 -42.93 -21.78 22.68
C GLY A 569 -43.21 -22.66 23.89
N GLY A 570 -42.53 -23.80 24.01
CA GLY A 570 -42.64 -24.69 25.17
C GLY A 570 -42.14 -24.05 26.47
N THR A 571 -40.93 -23.49 26.46
CA THR A 571 -40.28 -22.92 27.66
C THR A 571 -40.91 -21.59 28.05
N THR A 572 -41.23 -20.73 27.08
CA THR A 572 -41.87 -19.43 27.33
C THR A 572 -43.31 -19.58 27.81
N ALA A 573 -44.11 -20.48 27.22
CA ALA A 573 -45.48 -20.75 27.67
C ALA A 573 -45.48 -21.41 29.06
N TRP A 574 -44.51 -22.27 29.36
CA TRP A 574 -44.33 -22.81 30.70
C TRP A 574 -44.03 -21.71 31.73
N ALA A 575 -43.05 -20.83 31.44
CA ALA A 575 -42.69 -19.71 32.32
C ALA A 575 -43.86 -18.72 32.55
N LEU A 576 -44.62 -18.42 31.50
CA LEU A 576 -45.84 -17.61 31.62
C LEU A 576 -46.89 -18.30 32.49
N ARG A 577 -47.07 -19.62 32.34
CA ARG A 577 -48.04 -20.41 33.12
C ARG A 577 -47.63 -20.57 34.58
N THR A 578 -46.35 -20.72 34.87
CA THR A 578 -45.84 -20.77 36.25
C THR A 578 -46.00 -19.41 36.93
N LEU A 579 -45.72 -18.29 36.24
CA LEU A 579 -46.04 -16.94 36.75
C LEU A 579 -47.54 -16.71 36.96
N GLN A 580 -48.42 -17.40 36.23
CA GLN A 580 -49.89 -17.36 36.44
C GLN A 580 -50.35 -18.21 37.62
N LYS A 581 -49.65 -19.29 37.94
CA LYS A 581 -49.94 -20.12 39.12
C LYS A 581 -49.20 -19.53 40.31
N LYS A 582 -49.91 -18.92 41.27
CA LYS A 582 -49.31 -18.44 42.52
C LYS A 582 -48.53 -19.57 43.21
N GLY A 583 -47.19 -19.56 43.10
CA GLY A 583 -46.29 -20.55 43.65
C GLY A 583 -45.20 -19.90 44.50
N GLU A 584 -45.36 -19.92 45.82
CA GLU A 584 -44.49 -19.26 46.82
C GLU A 584 -43.28 -20.13 47.28
N LYS A 585 -42.81 -21.09 46.46
CA LYS A 585 -41.68 -21.96 46.84
C LYS A 585 -40.37 -21.53 46.17
N LYS A 586 -39.33 -21.29 46.98
CA LYS A 586 -37.97 -20.88 46.55
C LYS A 586 -37.32 -21.77 45.47
N GLY A 587 -37.64 -23.07 45.44
CA GLY A 587 -37.14 -23.97 44.38
C GLY A 587 -37.79 -23.74 43.01
N ASP A 588 -39.04 -23.28 42.98
CA ASP A 588 -39.82 -23.01 41.76
C ASP A 588 -39.36 -21.69 41.11
N THR A 589 -38.94 -20.72 41.91
CA THR A 589 -38.38 -19.44 41.42
C THR A 589 -37.01 -19.58 40.75
N ASP A 590 -36.14 -20.44 41.28
CA ASP A 590 -34.83 -20.70 40.68
C ASP A 590 -34.97 -21.47 39.36
N GLU A 591 -35.88 -22.46 39.31
CA GLU A 591 -36.21 -23.18 38.08
C GLU A 591 -36.82 -22.25 37.02
N LEU A 592 -37.66 -21.32 37.43
CA LEU A 592 -38.23 -20.31 36.55
C LEU A 592 -37.17 -19.38 35.94
N LEU A 593 -36.30 -18.80 36.76
CA LEU A 593 -35.23 -17.91 36.28
C LEU A 593 -34.25 -18.63 35.37
N ARG A 594 -34.00 -19.93 35.62
CA ARG A 594 -33.18 -20.75 34.76
C ARG A 594 -33.78 -20.89 33.36
N HIS A 595 -35.06 -21.24 33.25
CA HIS A 595 -35.75 -21.33 31.96
C HIS A 595 -35.80 -19.99 31.23
N MET A 596 -35.98 -18.87 31.96
CA MET A 596 -35.90 -17.53 31.37
C MET A 596 -34.50 -17.24 30.80
N THR A 597 -33.44 -17.66 31.50
CA THR A 597 -32.05 -17.52 31.06
C THR A 597 -31.77 -18.33 29.80
N GLU A 598 -32.22 -19.59 29.78
CA GLU A 598 -32.09 -20.47 28.61
C GLU A 598 -32.82 -19.89 27.39
N ALA A 599 -34.03 -19.34 27.59
CA ALA A 599 -34.81 -18.73 26.53
C ALA A 599 -34.16 -17.43 26.00
N ALA A 600 -33.63 -16.57 26.86
CA ALA A 600 -32.96 -15.34 26.45
C ALA A 600 -31.66 -15.62 25.66
N CYS A 601 -30.84 -16.56 26.15
CA CYS A 601 -29.60 -16.96 25.46
C CYS A 601 -29.87 -17.57 24.08
N THR A 602 -30.90 -18.42 23.98
CA THR A 602 -31.29 -19.05 22.70
C THR A 602 -31.80 -17.99 21.70
N ARG A 603 -32.58 -16.99 22.16
CA ARG A 603 -33.04 -15.87 21.31
C ARG A 603 -31.88 -15.11 20.68
N TYR A 604 -30.86 -14.76 21.47
CA TYR A 604 -29.68 -14.09 20.93
C TYR A 604 -29.04 -14.92 19.82
N LEU A 605 -28.81 -16.22 20.05
CA LEU A 605 -28.14 -17.08 19.07
C LEU A 605 -28.91 -17.12 17.75
N VAL A 606 -30.24 -17.28 17.78
CA VAL A 606 -31.02 -17.34 16.54
C VAL A 606 -31.18 -15.98 15.87
N LEU A 607 -31.51 -14.92 16.63
CA LEU A 607 -31.74 -13.59 16.04
C LEU A 607 -30.45 -13.01 15.45
N SER A 608 -29.29 -13.21 16.07
CA SER A 608 -28.00 -12.73 15.52
C SER A 608 -27.51 -13.50 14.29
N HIS A 609 -28.13 -14.63 13.98
CA HIS A 609 -27.75 -15.50 12.84
C HIS A 609 -28.89 -15.75 11.86
N LEU A 610 -29.96 -14.95 11.94
CA LEU A 610 -31.17 -15.14 11.14
C LEU A 610 -30.86 -15.04 9.64
N GLY A 611 -31.33 -16.03 8.88
CA GLY A 611 -31.23 -16.08 7.42
C GLY A 611 -29.84 -16.43 6.87
N ARG A 612 -28.82 -16.62 7.72
CA ARG A 612 -27.45 -16.90 7.26
C ARG A 612 -27.26 -18.32 6.70
N VAL A 613 -28.15 -19.24 7.04
CA VAL A 613 -28.16 -20.63 6.53
C VAL A 613 -29.55 -20.95 5.96
N PRO A 614 -29.66 -21.94 5.05
CA PRO A 614 -30.96 -22.40 4.54
C PRO A 614 -31.90 -22.85 5.66
N ALA A 615 -33.22 -22.74 5.46
CA ALA A 615 -34.24 -23.00 6.50
C ALA A 615 -34.07 -24.36 7.21
N GLN A 616 -33.87 -25.45 6.45
CA GLN A 616 -33.64 -26.78 7.02
C GLN A 616 -32.42 -26.83 7.96
N GLN A 617 -31.33 -26.16 7.59
CA GLN A 617 -30.13 -26.10 8.43
C GLN A 617 -30.31 -25.15 9.62
N ALA A 618 -31.12 -24.10 9.47
CA ALA A 618 -31.45 -23.17 10.55
C ALA A 618 -32.20 -23.88 11.68
N ASP A 619 -33.14 -24.78 11.35
CA ASP A 619 -33.90 -25.56 12.32
C ASP A 619 -32.98 -26.49 13.13
N ASP A 620 -32.12 -27.23 12.43
CA ASP A 620 -31.12 -28.11 13.05
C ASP A 620 -30.13 -27.32 13.91
N LEU A 621 -29.70 -26.14 13.46
CA LEU A 621 -28.80 -25.27 14.20
C LEU A 621 -29.47 -24.68 15.45
N GLY A 622 -30.72 -24.25 15.34
CA GLY A 622 -31.51 -23.73 16.46
C GLY A 622 -31.76 -24.78 17.54
N ALA A 623 -32.12 -26.01 17.15
CA ALA A 623 -32.30 -27.12 18.08
C ALA A 623 -30.99 -27.48 18.82
N ARG A 624 -29.86 -27.48 18.09
CA ARG A 624 -28.52 -27.71 18.67
C ARG A 624 -28.13 -26.61 19.65
N TRP A 625 -28.30 -25.35 19.26
CA TRP A 625 -28.01 -24.22 20.14
C TRP A 625 -28.87 -24.25 21.40
N HIS A 626 -30.16 -24.56 21.30
CA HIS A 626 -31.03 -24.69 22.47
C HIS A 626 -30.52 -25.77 23.43
N ALA A 627 -30.18 -26.96 22.92
CA ALA A 627 -29.62 -28.04 23.73
C ALA A 627 -28.28 -27.65 24.40
N GLU A 628 -27.38 -26.99 23.66
CA GLU A 628 -26.12 -26.50 24.21
C GLU A 628 -26.33 -25.39 25.27
N VAL A 629 -27.28 -24.50 25.05
CA VAL A 629 -27.66 -23.46 26.03
C VAL A 629 -28.18 -24.09 27.30
N THR A 630 -29.14 -25.02 27.23
CA THR A 630 -29.67 -25.71 28.42
C THR A 630 -28.57 -26.44 29.19
N GLY A 631 -27.68 -27.16 28.50
CA GLY A 631 -26.54 -27.81 29.14
C GLY A 631 -25.54 -26.83 29.77
N THR A 632 -25.23 -25.73 29.07
CA THR A 632 -24.26 -24.72 29.54
C THR A 632 -24.81 -23.91 30.71
N VAL A 633 -26.09 -23.50 30.66
CA VAL A 633 -26.77 -22.80 31.76
C VAL A 633 -26.86 -23.71 32.99
N ALA A 634 -27.17 -25.00 32.82
CA ALA A 634 -27.16 -25.97 33.92
C ALA A 634 -25.82 -26.00 34.65
N ALA A 635 -24.72 -26.08 33.89
CA ALA A 635 -23.37 -26.20 34.43
C ALA A 635 -22.91 -24.94 35.15
N HIS A 636 -23.33 -23.76 34.68
CA HIS A 636 -22.92 -22.46 35.25
C HIS A 636 -23.97 -21.84 36.17
N TRP A 637 -25.07 -22.56 36.46
CA TRP A 637 -26.19 -22.04 37.24
C TRP A 637 -25.76 -21.44 38.59
N PRO A 638 -24.90 -22.07 39.41
CA PRO A 638 -24.48 -21.48 40.68
C PRO A 638 -23.82 -20.10 40.53
N GLN A 639 -23.06 -19.89 39.45
CA GLN A 639 -22.37 -18.62 39.18
C GLN A 639 -23.35 -17.58 38.62
N LEU A 640 -24.27 -18.00 37.73
CA LEU A 640 -25.31 -17.15 37.18
C LEU A 640 -26.27 -16.65 38.26
N THR A 641 -26.75 -17.53 39.14
CA THR A 641 -27.63 -17.16 40.25
C THR A 641 -26.94 -16.22 41.23
N ALA A 642 -25.65 -16.47 41.55
CA ALA A 642 -24.87 -15.57 42.38
C ALA A 642 -24.69 -14.17 41.74
N ALA A 643 -24.45 -14.11 40.43
CA ALA A 643 -24.34 -12.86 39.69
C ALA A 643 -25.68 -12.09 39.65
N LEU A 644 -26.80 -12.78 39.44
CA LEU A 644 -28.15 -12.20 39.43
C LEU A 644 -28.61 -11.69 40.81
N GLN A 645 -28.06 -12.24 41.90
CA GLN A 645 -28.37 -11.85 43.27
C GLN A 645 -27.40 -10.80 43.83
N ALA A 646 -26.33 -10.46 43.10
CA ALA A 646 -25.33 -9.50 43.56
C ALA A 646 -25.91 -8.07 43.57
N PRO A 647 -25.73 -7.29 44.65
CA PRO A 647 -26.12 -5.88 44.67
C PRO A 647 -25.29 -5.08 43.67
N ALA A 648 -25.97 -4.30 42.81
CA ALA A 648 -25.44 -3.63 41.60
C ALA A 648 -23.99 -3.14 41.73
N PRO A 649 -23.00 -3.92 41.25
CA PRO A 649 -21.61 -3.47 41.17
C PRO A 649 -21.41 -2.51 39.98
N PRO A 650 -20.31 -1.74 39.94
CA PRO A 650 -20.01 -0.82 38.84
C PRO A 650 -19.78 -1.51 37.48
N VAL A 651 -19.49 -2.82 37.48
CA VAL A 651 -19.36 -3.67 36.29
C VAL A 651 -20.22 -4.90 36.50
N ASP A 652 -21.17 -5.14 35.60
CA ASP A 652 -22.11 -6.26 35.69
C ASP A 652 -21.38 -7.61 35.63
N PRO A 653 -21.41 -8.44 36.71
CA PRO A 653 -20.72 -9.71 36.78
C PRO A 653 -21.33 -10.77 35.85
N LEU A 654 -22.55 -10.54 35.35
CA LEU A 654 -23.25 -11.44 34.45
C LEU A 654 -22.67 -11.36 33.03
N GLN A 655 -22.23 -10.17 32.60
CA GLN A 655 -21.71 -9.96 31.26
C GLN A 655 -20.50 -10.87 30.90
N PRO A 656 -19.43 -10.99 31.72
CA PRO A 656 -18.31 -11.88 31.41
C PRO A 656 -18.70 -13.37 31.43
N LEU A 657 -19.67 -13.77 32.28
CA LEU A 657 -20.19 -15.14 32.30
C LEU A 657 -20.94 -15.47 31.01
N LEU A 658 -21.89 -14.61 30.62
CA LEU A 658 -22.63 -14.76 29.36
C LEU A 658 -21.70 -14.74 28.15
N GLN A 659 -20.67 -13.90 28.16
CA GLN A 659 -19.64 -13.86 27.12
C GLN A 659 -18.94 -15.21 26.98
N ALA A 660 -18.44 -15.78 28.09
CA ALA A 660 -17.74 -17.06 28.08
C ALA A 660 -18.66 -18.20 27.60
N MET A 661 -19.90 -18.24 28.09
CA MET A 661 -20.89 -19.26 27.73
C MET A 661 -21.25 -19.20 26.24
N LEU A 662 -21.71 -18.04 25.76
CA LEU A 662 -22.20 -17.88 24.40
C LEU A 662 -21.07 -17.97 23.37
N ARG A 663 -19.88 -17.42 23.67
CA ARG A 663 -18.71 -17.58 22.80
C ARG A 663 -18.28 -19.04 22.70
N GLY A 664 -18.31 -19.77 23.82
CA GLY A 664 -18.02 -21.20 23.84
C GLY A 664 -19.01 -22.01 22.99
N ILE A 665 -20.31 -21.69 23.05
CA ILE A 665 -21.34 -22.32 22.20
C ILE A 665 -21.07 -22.04 20.72
N LEU A 666 -20.86 -20.76 20.36
CA LEU A 666 -20.57 -20.39 18.97
C LEU A 666 -19.33 -21.12 18.44
N GLN A 667 -18.23 -21.17 19.19
CA GLN A 667 -17.02 -21.88 18.77
C GLN A 667 -17.20 -23.39 18.60
N ARG A 668 -17.99 -24.05 19.45
CA ARG A 668 -18.27 -25.49 19.32
C ARG A 668 -19.18 -25.80 18.15
N SER A 669 -20.17 -24.95 17.89
CA SER A 669 -21.04 -25.10 16.71
C SER A 669 -20.25 -25.00 15.41
N VAL A 670 -19.15 -24.25 15.40
CA VAL A 670 -18.21 -24.12 14.28
C VAL A 670 -17.33 -25.37 14.12
N ALA A 671 -16.74 -25.88 15.21
CA ALA A 671 -15.80 -27.01 15.16
C ALA A 671 -16.43 -28.37 14.78
N ARG A 672 -17.75 -28.51 14.89
CA ARG A 672 -18.50 -29.72 14.48
C ARG A 672 -19.12 -29.61 13.09
N ALA A 673 -19.08 -28.43 12.46
CA ALA A 673 -19.59 -28.20 11.11
C ALA A 673 -18.50 -28.31 10.02
N ALA A 674 -17.23 -28.21 10.42
CA ALA A 674 -16.05 -28.55 9.61
C ALA A 674 -15.70 -30.03 9.78
#